data_AF-A0A1Y4UB37-F1
#
_entry.id   AF-A0A1Y4UB37-F1
#
_cell.length_a   1.000
_cell.length_b   1.000
_cell.length_c   1.000
_cell.angle_alpha   90.00
_cell.angle_beta   90.00
_cell.angle_gamma   90.00
#
_symmetry.space_group_name_H-M   'P 1'
#
loop_
_entity.id
_entity.type
_entity.pdbx_description
1 polymer ?
#
loop_
_entity_poly.entity_id
_entity_poly.type
_entity_poly.pdbx_seq_one_letter_code
_entity_poly.pdbx_strand_id
1 'polypeptide(L)'
;MDENRIIDKLQVLTDLRIQQLLFESVTKIYIPNSTVKFPLKLNVEKIVLNNDNLGKISNKDQCISDSLMGTLIDYLTRIIIFHRTDAFDFLILDNQLNSVTFKPESAQLLKSLILECKNNMQDVSIDSLSIEEVELIEKLCLFERCFRSGKYGSINAFNFIDEVTLNKIKQMLYRSKHFFDQYGKPAIIDYHCFISEKTPVDSPADYFNKKIEDLHAQIIGDGDYLLKDALVDFKVSNKSRELSEWKKQLWVYYLGLIPEELSEYGVKKENIQWMINFNPRTNEVFKFNISTISAKEKTDLLIGIHHDLEINTTKAKILVDNYLDNLNERDFSTAEQAAFIRDPFKKYKEGIHHISRDEYERFQQNLAHRFGVRCRYKGELYLVKKNRYYIFFLKSNKSLCILHGGARRIVHHNLQYFYDNLQLYVKNLKRAFGPYNQTLQELAREVKQFHGEGRLHGSIVDIDFYDHVYLDPITAELKIYSAPSTTQRKVYPTIPLLLSDHKKDLEGGAISIVWDEENKQIQNYSYEQMLEAYQENEKLGNFTLVNNQYTLQLPTNVNNYLPELSKTDKLTEIKEEQFYDNDMYAKSRIMNMIQPIFNYHTVCIWKDSILTAKPQMQLYDARKIKQLRLEQQEACKKKEKVKELAQIIQKKKDAESNVYELIHDFDKTQYRRTYKGKHVKDVRVKSLLSHAPKLKTEKCNLYIIRKLLESAIKKYTLPGLKNLILNKCFWINLMNSLQCQDTLDNKDVTVLNKSIARIDKLIQKYGIPERIGVIVKNNQEYAVGFIDLQFNDAIVNLDFVNLKGIQAKMLKNIHRCNEVVNAKQLLIYNVAMDNLYFVK
;
A
#
# COMPACT_ATOMS: atom_id res chain seq x y z
N MET A 1 -20.79 37.96 28.65
CA MET A 1 -19.74 38.55 27.79
C MET A 1 -18.84 37.39 27.43
N ASP A 2 -18.93 36.97 26.18
CA ASP A 2 -18.98 35.56 25.79
C ASP A 2 -17.58 34.91 25.73
N GLU A 3 -17.29 33.95 26.61
CA GLU A 3 -16.09 33.10 26.54
C GLU A 3 -15.96 32.43 25.17
N ASN A 4 -17.09 32.14 24.51
CA ASN A 4 -17.13 31.62 23.14
C ASN A 4 -16.50 32.57 22.10
N ARG A 5 -16.63 33.89 22.29
CA ARG A 5 -16.10 34.89 21.35
C ARG A 5 -14.58 35.06 21.46
N ILE A 6 -13.99 34.67 22.59
CA ILE A 6 -12.53 34.60 22.77
C ILE A 6 -12.00 33.30 22.15
N ILE A 7 -12.69 32.17 22.38
CA ILE A 7 -12.36 30.87 21.78
C ILE A 7 -12.41 30.92 20.24
N ASP A 8 -13.40 31.62 19.65
CA ASP A 8 -13.53 31.76 18.19
C ASP A 8 -12.49 32.71 17.58
N LYS A 9 -12.02 33.72 18.33
CA LYS A 9 -10.88 34.56 17.92
C LYS A 9 -9.55 33.81 17.97
N LEU A 10 -9.38 32.92 18.95
CA LEU A 10 -8.22 32.05 19.08
C LEU A 10 -8.10 31.05 17.91
N GLN A 11 -9.21 30.54 17.37
CA GLN A 11 -9.19 29.64 16.20
C GLN A 11 -8.65 30.29 14.94
N VAL A 12 -8.79 31.60 14.75
CA VAL A 12 -8.26 32.30 13.56
C VAL A 12 -6.73 32.23 13.53
N LEU A 13 -6.08 32.40 14.68
CA LEU A 13 -4.63 32.38 14.79
C LEU A 13 -4.03 30.97 14.70
N THR A 14 -4.86 29.92 14.59
CA THR A 14 -4.44 28.56 14.23
C THR A 14 -4.37 28.32 12.72
N ASP A 15 -4.85 29.26 11.89
CA ASP A 15 -4.71 29.16 10.44
C ASP A 15 -3.25 29.35 10.03
N LEU A 16 -2.66 28.29 9.48
CA LEU A 16 -1.26 28.26 9.05
C LEU A 16 -0.90 29.37 8.06
N ARG A 17 -1.84 29.90 7.26
CA ARG A 17 -1.56 30.99 6.31
C ARG A 17 -1.39 32.31 7.04
N ILE A 18 -2.23 32.55 8.05
CA ILE A 18 -2.12 33.72 8.93
C ILE A 18 -0.83 33.63 9.73
N GLN A 19 -0.53 32.47 10.33
CA GLN A 19 0.73 32.25 11.03
C GLN A 19 1.96 32.44 10.12
N GLN A 20 1.92 31.96 8.88
CA GLN A 20 3.03 32.14 7.93
C GLN A 20 3.22 33.59 7.49
N LEU A 21 2.16 34.41 7.48
CA LEU A 21 2.26 35.85 7.21
C LEU A 21 2.74 36.62 8.43
N LEU A 22 2.46 36.15 9.64
CA LEU A 22 2.80 36.84 10.87
C LEU A 22 4.16 36.42 11.46
N PHE A 23 4.57 35.17 11.26
CA PHE A 23 5.82 34.60 11.79
C PHE A 23 6.70 34.09 10.66
N GLU A 24 7.54 34.99 10.15
CA GLU A 24 8.35 34.76 8.96
C GLU A 24 9.75 34.26 9.34
N SER A 25 9.94 32.94 9.34
CA SER A 25 11.29 32.37 9.43
C SER A 25 12.19 32.94 8.33
N VAL A 26 13.37 33.46 8.69
CA VAL A 26 14.32 34.07 7.74
C VAL A 26 14.54 33.17 6.53
N THR A 27 14.96 31.93 6.74
CA THR A 27 15.36 31.02 5.66
C THR A 27 14.20 30.38 4.93
N LYS A 28 13.12 30.03 5.63
CA LYS A 28 12.01 29.22 5.08
C LYS A 28 10.89 30.03 4.46
N ILE A 29 10.64 31.23 4.97
CA ILE A 29 9.46 32.03 4.62
C ILE A 29 9.89 33.36 4.04
N TYR A 30 10.69 34.14 4.77
CA TYR A 30 10.98 35.51 4.38
C TYR A 30 11.83 35.58 3.10
N ILE A 31 13.03 35.01 3.11
CA ILE A 31 13.97 35.09 1.98
C ILE A 31 13.37 34.58 0.64
N PRO A 32 12.63 33.45 0.60
CA PRO A 32 12.01 32.98 -0.63
C PRO A 32 10.87 33.86 -1.17
N ASN A 33 10.19 34.65 -0.32
CA ASN A 33 8.99 35.40 -0.69
C ASN A 33 9.19 36.93 -0.68
N SER A 34 10.31 37.41 -0.14
CA SER A 34 10.62 38.83 -0.02
C SER A 34 10.76 39.48 -1.39
N THR A 35 10.23 40.70 -1.52
CA THR A 35 10.37 41.52 -2.71
C THR A 35 11.56 42.47 -2.64
N VAL A 36 12.24 42.50 -1.49
CA VAL A 36 13.35 43.40 -1.20
C VAL A 36 14.54 43.11 -2.09
N LYS A 37 15.09 44.18 -2.69
CA LYS A 37 16.30 44.12 -3.49
C LYS A 37 17.52 44.21 -2.59
N PHE A 38 18.21 43.09 -2.43
CA PHE A 38 19.49 43.05 -1.74
C PHE A 38 20.62 43.61 -2.62
N PRO A 39 21.69 44.17 -2.03
CA PRO A 39 22.81 44.73 -2.78
C PRO A 39 23.45 43.70 -3.72
N LEU A 40 23.54 44.03 -5.01
CA LEU A 40 24.03 43.13 -6.07
C LEU A 40 25.56 43.02 -6.11
N LYS A 41 26.28 44.05 -5.64
CA LYS A 41 27.76 44.10 -5.63
C LYS A 41 28.27 43.98 -4.21
N LEU A 42 28.46 42.75 -3.77
CA LEU A 42 29.20 42.45 -2.55
C LEU A 42 30.56 41.91 -2.97
N ASN A 43 31.64 42.52 -2.48
CA ASN A 43 32.96 41.96 -2.65
C ASN A 43 33.03 40.69 -1.79
N VAL A 44 33.00 39.52 -2.43
CA VAL A 44 33.04 38.22 -1.76
C VAL A 44 34.46 37.71 -1.87
N GLU A 45 35.12 37.58 -0.74
CA GLU A 45 36.40 36.91 -0.66
C GLU A 45 36.16 35.42 -0.45
N LYS A 46 36.65 34.58 -1.36
CA LYS A 46 36.65 33.13 -1.21
C LYS A 46 38.03 32.68 -0.76
N ILE A 47 38.10 32.06 0.40
CA ILE A 47 39.34 31.56 1.01
C ILE A 47 39.22 30.05 1.16
N VAL A 48 40.24 29.30 0.72
CA VAL A 48 40.33 27.85 0.96
C VAL A 48 41.33 27.64 2.09
N LEU A 49 40.91 27.03 3.20
CA LEU A 49 41.75 26.94 4.39
C LEU A 49 42.84 25.86 4.26
N ASN A 50 42.65 24.85 3.39
CA ASN A 50 43.62 23.79 2.99
C ASN A 50 44.37 23.04 4.12
N ASN A 51 43.86 23.10 5.33
CA ASN A 51 44.47 22.58 6.56
C ASN A 51 44.62 21.05 6.62
N ASP A 52 43.95 20.29 5.76
CA ASP A 52 44.09 18.82 5.69
C ASP A 52 44.58 18.30 4.33
N ASN A 53 44.76 19.16 3.32
CA ASN A 53 45.09 18.79 1.93
C ASN A 53 44.16 17.73 1.28
N LEU A 54 42.98 17.46 1.85
CA LEU A 54 42.02 16.47 1.32
C LEU A 54 41.11 17.05 0.23
N GLY A 55 41.13 18.37 0.05
CA GLY A 55 40.22 19.07 -0.86
C GLY A 55 38.77 18.90 -0.44
N LYS A 56 37.87 18.69 -1.40
CA LYS A 56 36.43 18.51 -1.12
C LYS A 56 36.13 17.09 -0.63
N ILE A 57 35.46 16.96 0.51
CA ILE A 57 34.95 15.68 1.01
C ILE A 57 33.74 15.25 0.16
N SER A 58 33.87 14.11 -0.52
CA SER A 58 32.81 13.53 -1.36
C SER A 58 31.56 13.22 -0.53
N ASN A 59 30.39 13.50 -1.10
CA ASN A 59 29.10 13.11 -0.53
C ASN A 59 28.59 11.76 -1.08
N LYS A 60 29.34 11.12 -1.97
CA LYS A 60 29.07 9.72 -2.37
C LYS A 60 29.31 8.82 -1.16
N ASP A 61 28.56 7.73 -1.05
CA ASP A 61 28.77 6.70 -0.03
C ASP A 61 28.67 7.25 1.40
N GLN A 62 27.78 8.22 1.63
CA GLN A 62 27.40 8.66 2.97
C GLN A 62 25.92 8.31 3.19
N CYS A 63 25.55 7.91 4.40
CA CYS A 63 24.20 7.41 4.69
C CYS A 63 23.18 8.53 4.99
N ILE A 64 23.62 9.77 5.20
CA ILE A 64 22.77 10.90 5.57
C ILE A 64 22.68 11.97 4.47
N SER A 65 21.53 12.62 4.34
CA SER A 65 21.33 13.68 3.35
C SER A 65 22.20 14.92 3.61
N ASP A 66 22.61 15.65 2.57
CA ASP A 66 23.42 16.88 2.70
C ASP A 66 22.79 17.92 3.65
N SER A 67 21.46 18.05 3.63
CA SER A 67 20.73 18.98 4.50
C SER A 67 20.79 18.55 5.96
N LEU A 68 20.61 17.26 6.25
CA LEU A 68 20.69 16.75 7.62
C LEU A 68 22.12 16.78 8.13
N MET A 69 23.10 16.47 7.28
CA MET A 69 24.52 16.60 7.58
C MET A 69 24.89 18.04 7.98
N GLY A 70 24.28 19.05 7.35
CA GLY A 70 24.47 20.46 7.73
C GLY A 70 24.09 20.73 9.18
N THR A 71 22.86 20.39 9.55
CA THR A 71 22.35 20.52 10.92
C THR A 71 23.17 19.69 11.91
N LEU A 72 23.50 18.46 11.55
CA LEU A 72 24.29 17.55 12.38
C LEU A 72 25.68 18.10 12.69
N ILE A 73 26.40 18.62 11.67
CA ILE A 73 27.73 19.20 11.86
C ILE A 73 27.68 20.47 12.70
N ASP A 74 26.65 21.30 12.53
CA ASP A 74 26.46 22.46 13.41
C ASP A 74 26.28 22.03 14.87
N TYR A 75 25.33 21.15 15.19
CA TYR A 75 25.11 20.71 16.57
C TYR A 75 26.30 19.94 17.16
N LEU A 76 26.94 19.05 16.40
CA LEU A 76 28.16 18.38 16.85
C LEU A 76 29.30 19.38 17.11
N THR A 77 29.38 20.48 16.34
CA THR A 77 30.35 21.54 16.61
C THR A 77 30.04 22.23 17.94
N ARG A 78 28.78 22.58 18.22
CA ARG A 78 28.38 23.16 19.52
C ARG A 78 28.69 22.23 20.69
N ILE A 79 28.39 20.95 20.55
CA ILE A 79 28.51 19.96 21.63
C ILE A 79 29.97 19.53 21.85
N ILE A 80 30.71 19.20 20.80
CA ILE A 80 32.06 18.60 20.93
C ILE A 80 33.15 19.68 21.03
N ILE A 81 33.02 20.79 20.29
CA ILE A 81 34.08 21.83 20.26
C ILE A 81 33.82 22.89 21.34
N PHE A 82 32.56 23.17 21.66
CA PHE A 82 32.19 24.20 22.64
C PHE A 82 31.51 23.65 23.89
N HIS A 83 31.35 22.33 24.04
CA HIS A 83 30.81 21.67 25.23
C HIS A 83 29.39 22.15 25.62
N ARG A 84 28.57 22.56 24.63
CA ARG A 84 27.17 22.98 24.81
C ARG A 84 26.21 21.80 24.70
N THR A 85 26.14 20.95 25.72
CA THR A 85 25.20 19.81 25.78
C THR A 85 23.73 20.23 25.96
N ASP A 86 23.50 21.52 26.26
CA ASP A 86 22.21 22.19 26.36
C ASP A 86 21.66 22.69 25.01
N ALA A 87 22.38 22.52 23.90
CA ALA A 87 22.01 23.05 22.58
C ALA A 87 20.61 22.61 22.09
N PHE A 88 20.03 21.54 22.64
CA PHE A 88 18.70 21.05 22.31
C PHE A 88 17.61 21.39 23.35
N ASP A 89 17.93 22.07 24.45
CA ASP A 89 16.97 22.34 25.54
C ASP A 89 15.76 23.16 25.09
N PHE A 90 15.95 24.03 24.09
CA PHE A 90 14.87 24.84 23.52
C PHE A 90 13.73 23.97 22.96
N LEU A 91 14.02 22.75 22.48
CA LEU A 91 13.00 21.82 21.98
C LEU A 91 12.04 21.35 23.08
N ILE A 92 12.44 21.42 24.36
CA ILE A 92 11.57 21.09 25.50
C ILE A 92 10.70 22.29 25.86
N LEU A 93 11.30 23.48 25.94
CA LEU A 93 10.63 24.73 26.33
C LEU A 93 9.50 25.08 25.36
N ASP A 94 9.76 25.01 24.05
CA ASP A 94 8.79 25.39 23.02
C ASP A 94 7.69 24.32 22.80
N ASN A 95 7.97 23.07 23.15
CA ASN A 95 6.96 22.00 23.14
C ASN A 95 5.91 22.15 24.25
N GLN A 96 6.24 22.79 25.38
CA GLN A 96 5.24 23.11 26.40
C GLN A 96 4.28 24.22 25.92
N LEU A 97 4.77 25.12 25.06
CA LEU A 97 3.99 26.21 24.46
C LEU A 97 3.10 25.71 23.30
N ASN A 98 3.53 24.67 22.57
CA ASN A 98 2.78 24.05 21.46
C ASN A 98 2.15 22.68 21.83
N SER A 99 1.53 22.61 23.01
CA SER A 99 0.96 21.42 23.67
C SER A 99 -0.07 20.60 22.87
N VAL A 100 -0.47 21.04 21.68
CA VAL A 100 -1.49 20.40 20.85
C VAL A 100 -0.88 19.43 19.80
N THR A 101 0.45 19.44 19.60
CA THR A 101 1.05 18.88 18.37
C THR A 101 1.94 17.65 18.54
N PHE A 102 2.53 17.43 19.72
CA PHE A 102 3.32 16.23 20.01
C PHE A 102 2.48 15.19 20.76
N LYS A 103 2.53 13.93 20.30
CA LYS A 103 2.05 12.82 21.13
C LYS A 103 2.86 12.80 22.44
N PRO A 104 2.22 12.54 23.61
CA PRO A 104 2.93 12.50 24.90
C PRO A 104 4.20 11.64 24.89
N GLU A 105 4.18 10.50 24.19
CA GLU A 105 5.33 9.61 24.03
C GLU A 105 6.50 10.26 23.28
N SER A 106 6.24 11.05 22.23
CA SER A 106 7.29 11.73 21.47
C SER A 106 7.93 12.85 22.28
N ALA A 107 7.16 13.53 23.13
CA ALA A 107 7.69 14.51 24.07
C ALA A 107 8.53 13.83 25.17
N GLN A 108 8.13 12.65 25.64
CA GLN A 108 8.91 11.87 26.61
C GLN A 108 10.20 11.33 25.99
N LEU A 109 10.15 10.80 24.76
CA LEU A 109 11.31 10.35 24.00
C LEU A 109 12.29 11.49 23.72
N LEU A 110 11.78 12.67 23.32
CA LEU A 110 12.64 13.84 23.14
C LEU A 110 13.36 14.22 24.45
N LYS A 111 12.64 14.23 25.57
CA LYS A 111 13.24 14.50 26.89
C LYS A 111 14.29 13.46 27.25
N SER A 112 14.05 12.18 26.97
CA SER A 112 15.03 11.12 27.25
C SER A 112 16.25 11.24 26.36
N LEU A 113 16.10 11.54 25.07
CA LEU A 113 17.22 11.73 24.15
C LEU A 113 18.06 12.96 24.51
N ILE A 114 17.44 14.06 24.95
CA ILE A 114 18.18 15.25 25.41
C ILE A 114 18.96 14.93 26.70
N LEU A 115 18.34 14.18 27.63
CA LEU A 115 19.03 13.73 28.84
C LEU A 115 20.19 12.79 28.52
N GLU A 116 19.98 11.84 27.60
CA GLU A 116 21.01 10.93 27.11
C GLU A 116 22.16 11.70 26.46
N CYS A 117 21.86 12.70 25.62
CA CYS A 117 22.85 13.59 25.03
C CYS A 117 23.67 14.31 26.10
N LYS A 118 23.02 14.85 27.13
CA LYS A 118 23.70 15.52 28.24
C LYS A 118 24.66 14.61 29.00
N ASN A 119 24.25 13.35 29.21
CA ASN A 119 25.06 12.39 29.96
C ASN A 119 26.20 11.80 29.13
N ASN A 120 25.94 11.49 27.86
CA ASN A 120 26.88 10.72 27.03
C ASN A 120 27.85 11.62 26.26
N MET A 121 27.50 12.89 25.99
CA MET A 121 28.32 13.76 25.13
C MET A 121 29.26 14.71 25.89
N GLN A 122 29.27 14.69 27.22
CA GLN A 122 29.99 15.69 28.02
C GLN A 122 31.52 15.68 27.80
N ASP A 123 32.11 14.49 27.71
CA ASP A 123 33.56 14.29 27.58
C ASP A 123 33.98 13.75 26.20
N VAL A 124 33.08 13.81 25.22
CA VAL A 124 33.33 13.29 23.87
C VAL A 124 34.23 14.25 23.10
N SER A 125 35.33 13.71 22.57
CA SER A 125 36.24 14.41 21.66
C SER A 125 35.97 14.02 20.19
N ILE A 126 36.53 14.76 19.24
CA ILE A 126 36.43 14.41 17.81
C ILE A 126 37.01 13.01 17.55
N ASP A 127 38.11 12.66 18.20
CA ASP A 127 38.78 11.36 18.07
C ASP A 127 37.93 10.21 18.62
N SER A 128 37.37 10.40 19.82
CA SER A 128 36.59 9.38 20.53
C SER A 128 35.14 9.25 20.03
N LEU A 129 34.66 10.18 19.20
CA LEU A 129 33.28 10.19 18.70
C LEU A 129 32.89 8.84 18.06
N SER A 130 31.85 8.20 18.57
CA SER A 130 31.36 6.89 18.14
C SER A 130 30.18 7.00 17.15
N ILE A 131 29.77 5.86 16.57
CA ILE A 131 28.59 5.80 15.69
C ILE A 131 27.32 6.09 16.49
N GLU A 132 27.19 5.50 17.67
CA GLU A 132 26.02 5.61 18.56
C GLU A 132 25.79 7.06 19.01
N GLU A 133 26.87 7.78 19.32
CA GLU A 133 26.84 9.20 19.68
C GLU A 133 26.37 10.06 18.50
N VAL A 134 26.84 9.77 17.28
CA VAL A 134 26.37 10.49 16.09
C VAL A 134 24.90 10.18 15.80
N GLU A 135 24.46 8.92 15.95
CA GLU A 135 23.05 8.53 15.78
C GLU A 135 22.14 9.22 16.81
N LEU A 136 22.61 9.40 18.04
CA LEU A 136 21.90 10.16 19.08
C LEU A 136 21.67 11.62 18.65
N ILE A 137 22.72 12.30 18.16
CA ILE A 137 22.59 13.69 17.70
C ILE A 137 21.77 13.77 16.41
N GLU A 138 21.88 12.80 15.50
CA GLU A 138 21.05 12.72 14.29
C GLU A 138 19.56 12.67 14.66
N LYS A 139 19.18 11.84 15.63
CA LYS A 139 17.80 11.75 16.14
C LYS A 139 17.30 13.10 16.64
N LEU A 140 18.09 13.82 17.44
CA LEU A 140 17.74 15.15 17.94
C LEU A 140 17.60 16.18 16.80
N CYS A 141 18.48 16.13 15.78
CA CYS A 141 18.36 16.96 14.58
C CYS A 141 17.08 16.66 13.77
N LEU A 142 16.64 15.40 13.72
CA LEU A 142 15.38 15.03 13.08
C LEU A 142 14.17 15.59 13.85
N PHE A 143 14.21 15.57 15.18
CA PHE A 143 13.20 16.21 16.03
C PHE A 143 13.13 17.72 15.79
N GLU A 144 14.27 18.41 15.82
CA GLU A 144 14.39 19.83 15.50
C GLU A 144 13.79 20.15 14.11
N ARG A 145 14.12 19.37 13.10
CA ARG A 145 13.62 19.57 11.74
C ARG A 145 12.10 19.39 11.66
N CYS A 146 11.56 18.38 12.35
CA CYS A 146 10.12 18.17 12.45
C CYS A 146 9.44 19.36 13.14
N PHE A 147 10.00 19.79 14.27
CA PHE A 147 9.58 20.96 15.03
C PHE A 147 9.52 22.22 14.14
N ARG A 148 10.63 22.60 13.49
CA ARG A 148 10.68 23.81 12.65
C ARG A 148 9.88 23.74 11.35
N SER A 149 9.43 22.55 10.93
CA SER A 149 8.67 22.40 9.68
C SER A 149 7.17 22.27 9.91
N GLY A 150 6.74 22.07 11.17
CA GLY A 150 5.38 21.69 11.52
C GLY A 150 4.91 20.41 10.80
N LYS A 151 5.85 19.64 10.23
CA LYS A 151 5.60 18.41 9.47
C LYS A 151 6.29 17.27 10.20
N TYR A 152 5.53 16.67 11.10
CA TYR A 152 5.99 15.51 11.86
C TYR A 152 5.94 14.28 10.95
N GLY A 153 7.12 13.81 10.52
CA GLY A 153 7.29 12.51 9.88
C GLY A 153 7.56 11.43 10.93
N SER A 154 7.63 10.17 10.50
CA SER A 154 8.12 9.10 11.38
C SER A 154 9.56 9.41 11.78
N ILE A 155 9.80 9.59 13.09
CA ILE A 155 11.13 9.71 13.70
C ILE A 155 11.96 8.43 13.49
N ASN A 156 11.32 7.34 13.05
CA ASN A 156 11.93 6.02 12.89
C ASN A 156 12.53 5.75 11.50
N ALA A 157 12.59 6.75 10.62
CA ALA A 157 13.34 6.65 9.37
C ALA A 157 14.84 6.86 9.65
N PHE A 158 15.45 5.91 10.36
CA PHE A 158 16.86 5.98 10.74
C PHE A 158 17.75 5.74 9.53
N ASN A 159 18.78 6.57 9.36
CA ASN A 159 19.87 6.25 8.45
C ASN A 159 20.88 5.45 9.27
N PHE A 160 21.20 4.23 8.84
CA PHE A 160 22.29 3.49 9.46
C PHE A 160 23.61 4.23 9.20
N ILE A 161 24.25 4.73 10.26
CA ILE A 161 25.51 5.46 10.13
C ILE A 161 26.64 4.44 10.03
N ASP A 162 27.35 4.44 8.90
CA ASP A 162 28.51 3.58 8.70
C ASP A 162 29.82 4.30 9.06
N GLU A 163 30.89 3.52 9.20
CA GLU A 163 32.25 4.02 9.46
C GLU A 163 32.72 5.06 8.42
N VAL A 164 32.31 4.90 7.16
CA VAL A 164 32.64 5.83 6.09
C VAL A 164 32.01 7.21 6.37
N THR A 165 30.77 7.24 6.79
CA THR A 165 30.03 8.46 7.16
C THR A 165 30.62 9.07 8.43
N LEU A 166 30.90 8.27 9.47
CA LEU A 166 31.53 8.74 10.71
C LEU A 166 32.87 9.44 10.44
N ASN A 167 33.74 8.83 9.61
CA ASN A 167 35.03 9.42 9.27
C ASN A 167 34.89 10.76 8.53
N LYS A 168 33.90 10.90 7.65
CA LYS A 168 33.61 12.18 6.98
C LYS A 168 33.12 13.24 7.99
N ILE A 169 32.32 12.85 8.97
CA ILE A 169 31.86 13.73 10.05
C ILE A 169 33.06 14.23 10.87
N LYS A 170 33.93 13.33 11.34
CA LYS A 170 35.15 13.69 12.08
C LYS A 170 36.03 14.67 11.30
N GLN A 171 36.24 14.42 10.01
CA GLN A 171 36.99 15.35 9.13
C GLN A 171 36.34 16.75 9.06
N MET A 172 35.02 16.82 8.91
CA MET A 172 34.31 18.11 8.92
C MET A 172 34.41 18.80 10.28
N LEU A 173 34.37 18.06 11.40
CA LEU A 173 34.56 18.62 12.74
C LEU A 173 35.98 19.15 12.97
N TYR A 174 37.03 18.47 12.48
CA TYR A 174 38.39 19.02 12.52
C TYR A 174 38.51 20.32 11.74
N ARG A 175 37.84 20.42 10.59
CA ARG A 175 37.81 21.66 9.79
C ARG A 175 37.04 22.77 10.52
N SER A 176 35.92 22.46 11.16
CA SER A 176 35.19 23.39 12.03
C SER A 176 36.05 23.89 13.18
N LYS A 177 36.75 22.98 13.87
CA LYS A 177 37.68 23.33 14.95
C LYS A 177 38.77 24.27 14.45
N HIS A 178 39.43 23.92 13.34
CA HIS A 178 40.49 24.74 12.78
C HIS A 178 39.99 26.11 12.29
N PHE A 179 38.78 26.19 11.76
CA PHE A 179 38.14 27.46 11.42
C PHE A 179 38.07 28.37 12.66
N PHE A 180 37.59 27.88 13.81
CA PHE A 180 37.54 28.68 15.03
C PHE A 180 38.91 28.94 15.65
N ASP A 181 39.89 28.04 15.48
CA ASP A 181 41.28 28.30 15.88
C ASP A 181 41.88 29.48 15.08
N GLN A 182 41.48 29.66 13.81
CA GLN A 182 41.94 30.77 12.95
C GLN A 182 41.14 32.07 13.12
N TYR A 183 39.81 31.98 13.16
CA TYR A 183 38.92 33.16 13.16
C TYR A 183 38.54 33.62 14.57
N GLY A 184 38.83 32.80 15.60
CA GLY A 184 38.50 33.06 16.98
C GLY A 184 37.24 32.32 17.43
N LYS A 185 37.14 32.10 18.75
CA LYS A 185 35.98 31.47 19.36
C LYS A 185 34.74 32.37 19.28
N PRO A 186 33.53 31.80 19.12
CA PRO A 186 32.29 32.56 19.16
C PRO A 186 32.12 33.22 20.54
N ALA A 187 31.63 34.46 20.52
CA ALA A 187 31.13 35.15 21.71
C ALA A 187 29.71 34.67 22.05
N ILE A 188 28.90 34.41 21.02
CA ILE A 188 27.55 33.84 21.14
C ILE A 188 27.46 32.63 20.22
N ILE A 189 27.02 31.51 20.76
CA ILE A 189 26.55 30.35 20.00
C ILE A 189 25.02 30.51 19.93
N ASP A 190 24.33 30.07 18.88
CA ASP A 190 22.85 30.18 18.80
C ASP A 190 22.24 31.59 18.69
N TYR A 191 22.94 32.64 18.26
CA TYR A 191 22.40 34.01 18.35
C TYR A 191 21.04 34.19 17.64
N HIS A 192 20.19 35.06 18.18
CA HIS A 192 18.83 35.26 17.69
C HIS A 192 18.74 36.45 16.74
N CYS A 193 17.82 36.33 15.80
CA CYS A 193 17.44 37.38 14.86
C CYS A 193 15.96 37.71 15.04
N PHE A 194 15.66 38.99 15.25
CA PHE A 194 14.31 39.50 15.37
C PHE A 194 14.13 40.83 14.63
N ILE A 195 13.13 40.91 13.75
CA ILE A 195 12.70 42.16 13.11
C ILE A 195 11.18 42.20 13.14
N SER A 196 10.58 43.31 13.56
CA SER A 196 9.12 43.46 13.65
C SER A 196 8.67 44.81 13.11
N GLU A 197 7.42 44.90 12.64
CA GLU A 197 6.78 46.15 12.22
C GLU A 197 6.66 47.18 13.37
N LYS A 198 6.46 46.70 14.61
CA LYS A 198 6.38 47.51 15.84
C LYS A 198 7.18 46.86 16.97
N THR A 199 7.43 47.59 18.05
CA THR A 199 8.26 47.18 19.21
C THR A 199 8.00 45.73 19.64
N PRO A 200 9.02 44.98 20.12
CA PRO A 200 8.95 43.54 20.29
C PRO A 200 7.73 43.09 21.09
N VAL A 201 7.11 42.00 20.67
CA VAL A 201 6.16 41.28 21.51
C VAL A 201 6.98 40.39 22.43
N ASP A 202 6.75 40.48 23.74
CA ASP A 202 7.55 39.80 24.77
C ASP A 202 7.55 38.26 24.65
N SER A 203 6.59 37.67 23.92
CA SER A 203 6.55 36.24 23.62
C SER A 203 5.57 35.89 22.47
N PRO A 204 5.88 34.90 21.61
CA PRO A 204 4.90 34.33 20.66
C PRO A 204 3.62 33.80 21.30
N ALA A 205 3.65 33.43 22.59
CA ALA A 205 2.48 32.94 23.31
C ALA A 205 1.49 34.03 23.72
N ASP A 206 1.96 35.27 23.93
CA ASP A 206 1.10 36.41 24.23
C ASP A 206 0.31 36.90 23.01
N TYR A 207 0.76 36.48 21.82
CA TYR A 207 0.17 36.83 20.54
C TYR A 207 -1.26 36.30 20.39
N PHE A 208 -1.59 35.19 21.04
CA PHE A 208 -2.92 34.58 21.02
C PHE A 208 -3.97 35.38 21.81
N ASN A 209 -3.54 36.27 22.71
CA ASN A 209 -4.44 37.06 23.54
C ASN A 209 -4.60 38.51 23.06
N LYS A 210 -3.93 38.89 21.95
CA LYS A 210 -3.95 40.25 21.40
C LYS A 210 -5.14 40.49 20.48
N LYS A 211 -5.55 41.76 20.37
CA LYS A 211 -6.63 42.14 19.44
C LYS A 211 -6.11 42.10 18.00
N ILE A 212 -7.02 41.97 17.04
CA ILE A 212 -6.70 41.91 15.60
C ILE A 212 -5.92 43.14 15.13
N GLU A 213 -6.25 44.30 15.70
CA GLU A 213 -5.56 45.58 15.45
C GLU A 213 -4.07 45.54 15.82
N ASP A 214 -3.68 44.67 16.77
CA ASP A 214 -2.32 44.49 17.28
C ASP A 214 -1.54 43.37 16.56
N LEU A 215 -2.12 42.72 15.54
CA LEU A 215 -1.39 41.75 14.72
C LEU A 215 -0.35 42.50 13.87
N HIS A 216 0.90 42.08 14.00
CA HIS A 216 2.07 42.62 13.32
C HIS A 216 3.00 41.48 12.89
N ALA A 217 3.33 41.42 11.61
CA ALA A 217 4.27 40.45 11.08
C ALA A 217 5.67 40.71 11.65
N GLN A 218 6.34 39.61 11.95
CA GLN A 218 7.70 39.58 12.49
C GLN A 218 8.54 38.51 11.80
N ILE A 219 9.81 38.83 11.62
CA ILE A 219 10.85 37.93 11.13
C ILE A 219 11.60 37.38 12.32
N ILE A 220 11.71 36.05 12.38
CA ILE A 220 12.48 35.35 13.40
C ILE A 220 13.50 34.46 12.72
N GLY A 221 14.69 34.37 13.29
CA GLY A 221 15.68 33.38 12.90
C GLY A 221 16.70 33.14 13.98
N ASP A 222 17.48 32.10 13.77
CA ASP A 222 18.59 31.68 14.62
C ASP A 222 19.81 31.50 13.73
N GLY A 223 20.90 32.15 14.12
CA GLY A 223 22.19 32.00 13.47
C GLY A 223 23.10 31.07 14.25
N ASP A 224 24.11 30.54 13.57
CA ASP A 224 24.94 29.49 14.18
C ASP A 224 25.91 30.07 15.21
N TYR A 225 26.72 31.07 14.79
CA TYR A 225 27.79 31.61 15.62
C TYR A 225 27.99 33.11 15.40
N LEU A 226 28.15 33.86 16.50
CA LEU A 226 28.56 35.26 16.48
C LEU A 226 29.94 35.39 17.13
N LEU A 227 30.92 35.80 16.34
CA LEU A 227 32.26 36.15 16.80
C LEU A 227 32.27 37.63 17.21
N LYS A 228 33.38 38.09 17.81
CA LYS A 228 33.52 39.48 18.24
C LYS A 228 33.40 40.50 17.10
N ASP A 229 33.73 40.10 15.88
CA ASP A 229 33.75 40.94 14.68
C ASP A 229 33.03 40.33 13.47
N ALA A 230 32.39 39.16 13.60
CA ALA A 230 31.81 38.44 12.47
C ALA A 230 30.53 37.65 12.81
N LEU A 231 29.54 37.68 11.93
CA LEU A 231 28.47 36.66 11.89
C LEU A 231 28.96 35.46 11.10
N VAL A 232 28.82 34.26 11.64
CA VAL A 232 29.22 33.01 10.99
C VAL A 232 28.00 32.09 10.89
N ASP A 233 27.82 31.53 9.70
CA ASP A 233 26.82 30.50 9.42
C ASP A 233 27.49 29.34 8.66
N PHE A 234 27.25 28.12 9.13
CA PHE A 234 27.81 26.90 8.59
C PHE A 234 26.96 26.39 7.43
N LYS A 235 27.60 26.14 6.29
CA LYS A 235 26.96 25.63 5.08
C LYS A 235 27.61 24.33 4.64
N VAL A 236 27.06 23.18 5.04
CA VAL A 236 27.51 21.88 4.48
C VAL A 236 26.89 21.68 3.11
N SER A 237 27.67 21.96 2.06
CA SER A 237 27.20 21.89 0.68
C SER A 237 28.27 21.36 -0.25
N ASN A 238 27.85 20.68 -1.30
CA ASN A 238 28.73 20.26 -2.38
C ASN A 238 29.13 21.39 -3.33
N LYS A 239 28.52 22.55 -3.19
CA LYS A 239 28.77 23.71 -4.04
C LYS A 239 29.97 24.47 -3.51
N SER A 240 31.00 24.57 -4.34
CA SER A 240 32.19 25.40 -4.12
C SER A 240 32.00 26.85 -4.63
N ARG A 241 30.73 27.29 -4.64
CA ARG A 241 30.32 28.63 -5.03
C ARG A 241 29.31 29.15 -4.02
N GLU A 242 29.38 30.45 -3.80
CA GLU A 242 28.43 31.19 -3.01
C GLU A 242 27.05 31.19 -3.70
N LEU A 243 25.98 31.14 -2.90
CA LEU A 243 24.59 31.20 -3.36
C LEU A 243 23.92 32.47 -2.83
N SER A 244 23.26 33.22 -3.71
CA SER A 244 22.57 34.48 -3.37
C SER A 244 21.75 34.43 -2.08
N GLU A 245 21.09 33.31 -1.80
CA GLU A 245 20.26 33.15 -0.60
C GLU A 245 21.06 33.14 0.70
N TRP A 246 22.31 32.66 0.71
CA TRP A 246 23.18 32.65 1.89
C TRP A 246 23.57 34.07 2.30
N LYS A 247 23.91 34.92 1.31
CA LYS A 247 24.11 36.35 1.53
C LYS A 247 22.88 37.01 2.14
N LYS A 248 21.70 36.81 1.53
CA LYS A 248 20.48 37.46 2.00
C LYS A 248 20.12 37.03 3.41
N GLN A 249 20.31 35.75 3.75
CA GLN A 249 20.11 35.24 5.11
C GLN A 249 20.98 35.99 6.12
N LEU A 250 22.30 36.06 5.89
CA LEU A 250 23.22 36.76 6.78
C LEU A 250 22.92 38.27 6.87
N TRP A 251 22.40 38.88 5.81
CA TRP A 251 21.92 40.27 5.84
C TRP A 251 20.77 40.48 6.80
N VAL A 252 19.75 39.63 6.70
CA VAL A 252 18.58 39.72 7.58
C VAL A 252 19.00 39.44 9.02
N TYR A 253 19.88 38.45 9.25
CA TYR A 253 20.46 38.18 10.57
C TYR A 253 21.23 39.37 11.14
N TYR A 254 22.11 40.00 10.36
CA TYR A 254 22.84 41.18 10.82
C TYR A 254 21.90 42.34 11.19
N LEU A 255 20.90 42.60 10.35
CA LEU A 255 19.92 43.66 10.63
C LEU A 255 19.10 43.34 11.89
N GLY A 256 18.67 42.10 12.06
CA GLY A 256 17.85 41.62 13.17
C GLY A 256 18.61 41.22 14.44
N LEU A 257 19.93 41.45 14.54
CA LEU A 257 20.66 41.24 15.80
C LEU A 257 20.03 42.03 16.94
N ILE A 258 19.76 41.34 18.05
CA ILE A 258 19.06 41.86 19.23
C ILE A 258 20.05 42.60 20.14
N PRO A 259 19.93 43.93 20.34
CA PRO A 259 20.88 44.72 21.13
C PRO A 259 21.08 44.23 22.57
N GLU A 260 20.01 43.73 23.20
CA GLU A 260 20.01 43.23 24.57
C GLU A 260 20.86 41.96 24.68
N GLU A 261 20.67 41.00 23.77
CA GLU A 261 21.48 39.77 23.68
C GLU A 261 22.94 40.11 23.42
N LEU A 262 23.23 41.02 22.47
CA LEU A 262 24.61 41.46 22.23
C LEU A 262 25.28 42.04 23.49
N SER A 263 24.53 42.83 24.26
CA SER A 263 25.02 43.48 25.48
C SER A 263 25.32 42.47 26.59
N GLU A 264 24.50 41.43 26.73
CA GLU A 264 24.70 40.33 27.70
C GLU A 264 26.05 39.63 27.49
N TYR A 265 26.45 39.43 26.24
CA TYR A 265 27.71 38.78 25.87
C TYR A 265 28.86 39.77 25.60
N GLY A 266 28.67 41.07 25.90
CA GLY A 266 29.70 42.10 25.72
C GLY A 266 30.10 42.35 24.26
N VAL A 267 29.23 42.03 23.32
CA VAL A 267 29.41 42.27 21.88
C VAL A 267 28.74 43.58 21.50
N LYS A 268 29.40 44.35 20.62
CA LYS A 268 28.84 45.59 20.08
C LYS A 268 28.56 45.41 18.60
N LYS A 269 27.36 45.80 18.14
CA LYS A 269 26.95 45.62 16.74
C LYS A 269 27.88 46.34 15.75
N GLU A 270 28.42 47.49 16.15
CA GLU A 270 29.40 48.26 15.38
C GLU A 270 30.76 47.56 15.21
N ASN A 271 31.11 46.62 16.09
CA ASN A 271 32.33 45.84 15.96
C ASN A 271 32.20 44.74 14.91
N ILE A 272 30.97 44.39 14.52
CA ILE A 272 30.72 43.34 13.55
C ILE A 272 30.99 43.88 12.14
N GLN A 273 32.11 43.46 11.58
CA GLN A 273 32.63 43.90 10.28
C GLN A 273 32.41 42.86 9.19
N TRP A 274 32.25 41.60 9.57
CA TRP A 274 32.25 40.49 8.63
C TRP A 274 30.96 39.66 8.73
N MET A 275 30.52 39.17 7.58
CA MET A 275 29.62 38.03 7.50
C MET A 275 30.40 36.90 6.84
N ILE A 276 30.24 35.69 7.34
CA ILE A 276 31.04 34.54 6.92
C ILE A 276 30.09 33.35 6.73
N ASN A 277 30.14 32.75 5.54
CA ASN A 277 29.66 31.39 5.38
C ASN A 277 30.87 30.46 5.35
N PHE A 278 30.92 29.51 6.28
CA PHE A 278 31.95 28.48 6.31
C PHE A 278 31.38 27.15 5.86
N ASN A 279 32.04 26.48 4.91
CA ASN A 279 31.66 25.17 4.43
C ASN A 279 32.72 24.13 4.83
N PRO A 280 32.52 23.36 5.92
CA PRO A 280 33.50 22.36 6.35
C PRO A 280 33.64 21.21 5.34
N ARG A 281 32.68 20.98 4.43
CA ARG A 281 32.80 19.94 3.39
C ARG A 281 33.79 20.31 2.29
N THR A 282 33.79 21.56 1.85
CA THR A 282 34.74 22.05 0.85
C THR A 282 35.99 22.69 1.47
N ASN A 283 35.97 22.94 2.78
CA ASN A 283 36.98 23.67 3.53
C ASN A 283 37.16 25.11 3.03
N GLU A 284 36.04 25.75 2.70
CA GLU A 284 36.01 27.08 2.09
C GLU A 284 35.26 28.07 2.98
N VAL A 285 35.81 29.28 3.07
CA VAL A 285 35.23 30.44 3.72
C VAL A 285 34.81 31.44 2.64
N PHE A 286 33.56 31.87 2.68
CA PHE A 286 33.06 33.01 1.91
C PHE A 286 32.86 34.17 2.86
N LYS A 287 33.69 35.20 2.73
CA LYS A 287 33.74 36.35 3.64
C LYS A 287 33.21 37.60 2.95
N PHE A 288 32.33 38.32 3.64
CA PHE A 288 31.68 39.55 3.17
C PHE A 288 32.00 40.68 4.13
N ASN A 289 32.49 41.81 3.61
CA ASN A 289 32.75 42.98 4.42
C ASN A 289 31.49 43.87 4.53
N ILE A 290 30.93 43.98 5.72
CA ILE A 290 29.73 44.78 6.03
C ILE A 290 29.98 46.28 5.82
N SER A 291 31.22 46.74 5.95
CA SER A 291 31.60 48.15 5.73
C SER A 291 31.55 48.58 4.27
N THR A 292 31.55 47.63 3.32
CA THR A 292 31.44 47.96 1.87
C THR A 292 30.08 48.49 1.46
N ILE A 293 29.12 48.51 2.39
CA ILE A 293 27.73 48.88 2.14
C ILE A 293 27.42 50.13 2.93
N SER A 294 26.88 51.11 2.22
CA SER A 294 26.58 52.41 2.79
C SER A 294 25.51 52.29 3.88
N ALA A 295 25.53 53.24 4.82
CA ALA A 295 24.46 53.36 5.81
C ALA A 295 23.08 53.48 5.15
N LYS A 296 23.01 54.21 4.03
CA LYS A 296 21.80 54.34 3.22
C LYS A 296 21.30 53.00 2.70
N GLU A 297 22.15 52.16 2.12
CA GLU A 297 21.72 50.83 1.62
C GLU A 297 21.22 49.93 2.75
N LYS A 298 21.82 50.01 3.94
CA LYS A 298 21.34 49.28 5.13
C LYS A 298 19.96 49.78 5.57
N THR A 299 19.77 51.10 5.60
CA THR A 299 18.49 51.73 5.91
C THR A 299 17.42 51.39 4.87
N ASP A 300 17.73 51.49 3.58
CA ASP A 300 16.82 51.16 2.47
C ASP A 300 16.40 49.68 2.52
N LEU A 301 17.34 48.79 2.85
CA LEU A 301 17.07 47.36 3.05
C LEU A 301 16.11 47.13 4.22
N LEU A 302 16.36 47.77 5.37
CA LEU A 302 15.50 47.68 6.54
C LEU A 302 14.10 48.25 6.28
N ILE A 303 14.00 49.39 5.59
CA ILE A 303 12.72 49.98 5.16
C ILE A 303 11.96 49.01 4.25
N GLY A 304 12.64 48.40 3.28
CA GLY A 304 12.05 47.38 2.41
C GLY A 304 11.53 46.18 3.20
N ILE A 305 12.30 45.71 4.19
CA ILE A 305 11.88 44.62 5.08
C ILE A 305 10.62 45.00 5.85
N HIS A 306 10.58 46.19 6.46
CA HIS A 306 9.39 46.67 7.18
C HIS A 306 8.17 46.80 6.25
N HIS A 307 8.37 47.23 5.00
CA HIS A 307 7.27 47.32 4.03
C HIS A 307 6.72 45.94 3.63
N ASP A 308 7.59 44.95 3.41
CA ASP A 308 7.16 43.57 3.18
C ASP A 308 6.33 43.05 4.39
N LEU A 309 6.77 43.35 5.62
CA LEU A 309 6.04 42.97 6.85
C LEU A 309 4.68 43.67 6.96
N GLU A 310 4.60 44.97 6.69
CA GLU A 310 3.33 45.73 6.71
C GLU A 310 2.32 45.16 5.70
N ILE A 311 2.78 44.79 4.51
CA ILE A 311 1.96 44.12 3.50
C ILE A 311 1.44 42.78 4.04
N ASN A 312 2.31 42.00 4.69
CA ASN A 312 1.93 40.68 5.21
C ASN A 312 0.99 40.79 6.42
N THR A 313 1.20 41.77 7.32
CA THR A 313 0.25 42.16 8.35
C THR A 313 -1.12 42.48 7.76
N THR A 314 -1.16 43.31 6.71
CA THR A 314 -2.42 43.71 6.07
C THR A 314 -3.14 42.50 5.48
N LYS A 315 -2.43 41.61 4.77
CA LYS A 315 -3.00 40.35 4.25
C LYS A 315 -3.53 39.46 5.37
N ALA A 316 -2.79 39.35 6.48
CA ALA A 316 -3.21 38.56 7.63
C ALA A 316 -4.50 39.11 8.24
N LYS A 317 -4.58 40.43 8.46
CA LYS A 317 -5.80 41.10 8.97
C LYS A 317 -7.00 40.88 8.05
N ILE A 318 -6.83 41.00 6.73
CA ILE A 318 -7.91 40.71 5.77
C ILE A 318 -8.38 39.25 5.86
N LEU A 319 -7.46 38.28 6.03
CA LEU A 319 -7.83 36.87 6.21
C LEU A 319 -8.59 36.63 7.51
N VAL A 320 -8.18 37.30 8.59
CA VAL A 320 -8.86 37.29 9.89
C VAL A 320 -10.28 37.85 9.76
N ASP A 321 -10.44 39.03 9.16
CA ASP A 321 -11.73 39.69 9.02
C ASP A 321 -12.71 38.85 8.19
N ASN A 322 -12.25 38.31 7.05
CA ASN A 322 -13.03 37.38 6.25
C ASN A 322 -13.47 36.13 7.04
N TYR A 323 -12.61 35.60 7.91
CA TYR A 323 -12.97 34.46 8.75
C TYR A 323 -14.03 34.84 9.79
N LEU A 324 -13.87 35.98 10.45
CA LEU A 324 -14.83 36.47 11.44
C LEU A 324 -16.18 36.83 10.83
N ASP A 325 -16.23 37.42 9.64
CA ASP A 325 -17.46 37.73 8.93
C ASP A 325 -18.25 36.44 8.60
N ASN A 326 -17.54 35.40 8.15
CA ASN A 326 -18.12 34.07 7.94
C ASN A 326 -18.62 33.38 9.22
N LEU A 327 -18.09 33.76 10.40
CA LEU A 327 -18.58 33.30 11.69
C LEU A 327 -19.81 34.10 12.15
N ASN A 328 -19.79 35.43 12.01
CA ASN A 328 -20.90 36.30 12.41
C ASN A 328 -22.19 36.04 11.60
N GLU A 329 -22.09 35.57 10.35
CA GLU A 329 -23.25 35.16 9.53
C GLU A 329 -23.91 33.85 9.99
N ARG A 330 -23.36 33.18 11.00
CA ARG A 330 -23.80 31.84 11.39
C ARG A 330 -24.05 31.82 12.89
N ASP A 331 -25.33 31.96 13.27
CA ASP A 331 -25.75 31.79 14.66
C ASP A 331 -25.55 30.32 15.09
N PHE A 332 -24.77 30.11 16.16
CA PHE A 332 -24.23 28.80 16.53
C PHE A 332 -24.60 28.39 17.96
N SER A 333 -25.76 27.74 18.14
CA SER A 333 -25.99 26.83 19.27
C SER A 333 -26.56 25.47 18.81
N THR A 334 -26.01 24.35 19.30
CA THR A 334 -26.47 22.92 19.26
C THR A 334 -25.55 21.90 18.57
N ALA A 335 -25.71 20.62 18.96
CA ALA A 335 -25.00 19.41 18.52
C ALA A 335 -24.91 19.19 16.99
N GLU A 336 -25.71 19.91 16.20
CA GLU A 336 -25.58 19.96 14.75
C GLU A 336 -24.27 20.62 14.29
N GLN A 337 -23.65 21.46 15.13
CA GLN A 337 -22.36 22.14 14.88
C GLN A 337 -21.13 21.24 14.98
N ALA A 338 -21.12 20.26 15.89
CA ALA A 338 -20.04 19.28 15.91
C ALA A 338 -19.94 18.51 14.58
N ALA A 339 -21.08 18.34 13.89
CA ALA A 339 -21.13 17.76 12.56
C ALA A 339 -20.78 18.75 11.43
N PHE A 340 -20.99 20.05 11.62
CA PHE A 340 -20.62 21.10 10.64
C PHE A 340 -19.12 21.45 10.68
N ILE A 341 -18.52 21.48 11.88
CA ILE A 341 -17.07 21.65 12.03
C ILE A 341 -16.33 20.52 11.30
N ARG A 342 -16.88 19.29 11.32
CA ARG A 342 -16.29 18.11 10.66
C ARG A 342 -16.51 18.07 9.13
N ASP A 343 -17.57 18.67 8.62
CA ASP A 343 -17.93 18.69 7.19
C ASP A 343 -18.38 20.11 6.77
N PRO A 344 -17.47 20.97 6.26
CA PRO A 344 -17.81 22.33 5.83
C PRO A 344 -18.83 22.38 4.69
N PHE A 345 -19.00 21.28 3.94
CA PHE A 345 -19.91 21.21 2.81
C PHE A 345 -21.28 20.64 3.17
N LYS A 346 -21.51 20.24 4.44
CA LYS A 346 -22.78 19.64 4.88
C LYS A 346 -24.00 20.50 4.54
N LYS A 347 -23.90 21.83 4.69
CA LYS A 347 -25.00 22.79 4.42
C LYS A 347 -25.15 23.21 2.95
N TYR A 348 -24.20 22.87 2.07
CA TYR A 348 -24.30 23.21 0.65
C TYR A 348 -25.55 22.56 0.02
N LYS A 349 -26.25 23.25 -0.87
CA LYS A 349 -27.36 22.66 -1.63
C LYS A 349 -26.83 21.58 -2.58
N GLU A 350 -27.70 20.72 -3.10
CA GLU A 350 -27.29 19.81 -4.20
C GLU A 350 -26.90 20.62 -5.44
N GLY A 351 -25.85 20.21 -6.13
CA GLY A 351 -25.38 20.89 -7.32
C GLY A 351 -23.85 20.87 -7.49
N ILE A 352 -23.38 21.72 -8.40
CA ILE A 352 -21.97 21.92 -8.71
C ILE A 352 -21.59 23.29 -8.15
N HIS A 353 -20.63 23.30 -7.23
CA HIS A 353 -20.23 24.50 -6.48
C HIS A 353 -18.77 24.81 -6.74
N HIS A 354 -18.46 26.08 -6.96
CA HIS A 354 -17.09 26.53 -6.85
C HIS A 354 -16.73 26.59 -5.36
N ILE A 355 -15.58 26.04 -4.97
CA ILE A 355 -15.15 25.97 -3.57
C ILE A 355 -13.74 26.52 -3.42
N SER A 356 -13.40 27.00 -2.23
CA SER A 356 -12.03 27.42 -1.93
C SER A 356 -11.11 26.23 -1.66
N ARG A 357 -9.81 26.47 -1.78
CA ARG A 357 -8.78 25.49 -1.42
C ARG A 357 -8.79 25.18 0.06
N ASP A 358 -9.07 26.17 0.91
CA ASP A 358 -9.11 25.98 2.35
C ASP A 358 -10.34 25.18 2.77
N GLU A 359 -11.49 25.39 2.13
CA GLU A 359 -12.68 24.57 2.38
C GLU A 359 -12.43 23.10 2.05
N TYR A 360 -11.78 22.83 0.91
CA TYR A 360 -11.36 21.48 0.54
C TYR A 360 -10.35 20.90 1.54
N GLU A 361 -9.32 21.66 1.92
CA GLU A 361 -8.28 21.21 2.85
C GLU A 361 -8.84 20.97 4.26
N ARG A 362 -9.73 21.84 4.76
CA ARG A 362 -10.44 21.68 6.03
C ARG A 362 -11.32 20.44 6.04
N PHE A 363 -12.06 20.19 4.96
CA PHE A 363 -12.82 18.94 4.81
C PHE A 363 -11.92 17.71 4.88
N GLN A 364 -10.76 17.73 4.21
CA GLN A 364 -9.81 16.60 4.20
C GLN A 364 -9.15 16.37 5.58
N GLN A 365 -8.86 17.45 6.31
CA GLN A 365 -8.27 17.39 7.66
C GLN A 365 -9.24 16.75 8.66
N ASN A 366 -10.51 17.13 8.61
CA ASN A 366 -11.51 16.72 9.60
C ASN A 366 -12.07 15.30 9.42
N LEU A 367 -11.98 14.72 8.23
CA LEU A 367 -12.58 13.41 7.99
C LEU A 367 -11.65 12.24 8.33
N ALA A 368 -10.33 12.40 8.30
CA ALA A 368 -9.45 11.24 8.28
C ALA A 368 -8.21 11.32 9.19
N HIS A 369 -8.14 12.29 10.12
CA HIS A 369 -6.90 12.62 10.83
C HIS A 369 -5.70 12.75 9.86
N ARG A 370 -5.99 13.12 8.59
CA ARG A 370 -5.01 13.27 7.51
C ARG A 370 -4.41 14.66 7.62
N PHE A 371 -3.64 14.86 8.68
CA PHE A 371 -2.89 16.09 8.89
C PHE A 371 -1.95 16.34 7.69
N GLY A 372 -1.94 17.57 7.18
CA GLY A 372 -1.01 17.98 6.11
C GLY A 372 -1.46 17.72 4.67
N VAL A 373 -2.70 17.28 4.41
CA VAL A 373 -3.26 17.25 3.04
C VAL A 373 -3.35 18.69 2.51
N ARG A 374 -2.48 19.01 1.55
CA ARG A 374 -2.50 20.29 0.81
C ARG A 374 -2.69 20.04 -0.67
N CYS A 375 -3.60 20.77 -1.29
CA CYS A 375 -3.79 20.70 -2.73
C CYS A 375 -2.89 21.75 -3.40
N ARG A 376 -1.65 21.38 -3.74
CA ARG A 376 -0.64 22.33 -4.24
C ARG A 376 -0.78 22.72 -5.72
N TYR A 377 -1.80 22.22 -6.40
CA TYR A 377 -1.95 22.41 -7.84
C TYR A 377 -2.69 23.71 -8.16
N LYS A 378 -2.23 24.42 -9.20
CA LYS A 378 -2.93 25.60 -9.73
C LYS A 378 -4.20 25.18 -10.48
N GLY A 379 -5.27 25.95 -10.31
CA GLY A 379 -6.57 25.70 -10.94
C GLY A 379 -7.72 26.00 -9.99
N GLU A 380 -8.93 26.06 -10.53
CA GLU A 380 -10.17 26.25 -9.80
C GLU A 380 -10.63 24.92 -9.19
N LEU A 381 -11.27 24.99 -8.02
CA LEU A 381 -11.85 23.82 -7.39
C LEU A 381 -13.37 23.80 -7.50
N TYR A 382 -13.90 22.61 -7.74
CA TYR A 382 -15.33 22.38 -7.79
C TYR A 382 -15.72 21.22 -6.88
N LEU A 383 -16.82 21.39 -6.16
CA LEU A 383 -17.54 20.34 -5.46
C LEU A 383 -18.77 19.95 -6.27
N VAL A 384 -18.89 18.67 -6.61
CA VAL A 384 -20.15 18.08 -7.06
C VAL A 384 -20.82 17.39 -5.88
N LYS A 385 -21.98 17.90 -5.44
CA LYS A 385 -22.74 17.38 -4.30
C LYS A 385 -24.11 16.85 -4.73
N LYS A 386 -24.45 15.60 -4.40
CA LYS A 386 -25.78 15.02 -4.62
C LYS A 386 -26.09 13.93 -3.59
N ASN A 387 -27.27 13.97 -2.98
CA ASN A 387 -27.72 13.04 -1.92
C ASN A 387 -26.68 12.79 -0.82
N ARG A 388 -26.01 13.85 -0.32
CA ARG A 388 -24.91 13.81 0.68
C ARG A 388 -23.55 13.29 0.18
N TYR A 389 -23.43 12.86 -1.08
CA TYR A 389 -22.15 12.42 -1.65
C TYR A 389 -21.41 13.57 -2.32
N TYR A 390 -20.09 13.51 -2.25
CA TYR A 390 -19.17 14.54 -2.72
C TYR A 390 -18.21 13.99 -3.77
N ILE A 391 -17.94 14.78 -4.81
CA ILE A 391 -16.75 14.63 -5.68
C ILE A 391 -16.05 15.97 -5.75
N PHE A 392 -14.73 15.96 -5.52
CA PHE A 392 -13.91 17.16 -5.62
C PHE A 392 -13.13 17.16 -6.93
N PHE A 393 -13.19 18.26 -7.65
CA PHE A 393 -12.50 18.44 -8.91
C PHE A 393 -11.53 19.61 -8.84
N LEU A 394 -10.41 19.45 -9.53
CA LEU A 394 -9.50 20.53 -9.90
C LEU A 394 -9.64 20.76 -11.41
N LYS A 395 -10.07 21.95 -11.79
CA LYS A 395 -10.16 22.40 -13.18
C LYS A 395 -8.99 23.32 -13.48
N SER A 396 -8.16 22.92 -14.44
CA SER A 396 -7.13 23.77 -15.02
C SER A 396 -7.49 24.11 -16.47
N ASN A 397 -6.74 25.00 -17.09
CA ASN A 397 -6.93 25.36 -18.50
C ASN A 397 -6.75 24.16 -19.46
N LYS A 398 -6.10 23.07 -19.02
CA LYS A 398 -5.76 21.91 -19.86
C LYS A 398 -6.51 20.63 -19.51
N SER A 399 -7.04 20.51 -18.29
CA SER A 399 -7.61 19.25 -17.80
C SER A 399 -8.55 19.45 -16.62
N LEU A 400 -9.54 18.58 -16.52
CA LEU A 400 -10.34 18.35 -15.33
C LEU A 400 -9.81 17.12 -14.60
N CYS A 401 -9.62 17.21 -13.29
CA CYS A 401 -9.13 16.10 -12.48
C CYS A 401 -10.00 15.86 -11.26
N ILE A 402 -10.27 14.60 -10.90
CA ILE A 402 -10.79 14.23 -9.58
C ILE A 402 -9.67 14.29 -8.54
N LEU A 403 -9.98 14.76 -7.34
CA LEU A 403 -9.06 14.84 -6.22
C LEU A 403 -9.24 13.70 -5.20
N HIS A 404 -8.12 13.19 -4.69
CA HIS A 404 -8.06 12.23 -3.59
C HIS A 404 -6.97 12.65 -2.59
N GLY A 405 -7.33 13.37 -1.51
CA GLY A 405 -6.40 13.70 -0.42
C GLY A 405 -5.10 14.39 -0.85
N GLY A 406 -5.09 15.07 -2.01
CA GLY A 406 -3.91 15.73 -2.60
C GLY A 406 -3.38 15.08 -3.89
N ALA A 407 -3.79 13.86 -4.23
CA ALA A 407 -3.55 13.27 -5.56
C ALA A 407 -4.60 13.75 -6.58
N ARG A 408 -4.22 13.84 -7.86
CA ARG A 408 -5.11 14.23 -8.97
C ARG A 408 -5.17 13.14 -10.04
N ARG A 409 -6.37 12.85 -10.56
CA ARG A 409 -6.59 11.93 -11.68
C ARG A 409 -7.37 12.61 -12.78
N ILE A 410 -6.79 12.67 -13.99
CA ILE A 410 -7.44 13.27 -15.15
C ILE A 410 -8.72 12.50 -15.46
N VAL A 411 -9.77 13.23 -15.80
CA VAL A 411 -11.03 12.72 -16.31
C VAL A 411 -11.39 13.42 -17.61
N HIS A 412 -12.21 12.75 -18.43
CA HIS A 412 -12.51 13.20 -19.80
C HIS A 412 -13.93 13.76 -19.98
N HIS A 413 -14.77 13.67 -18.94
CA HIS A 413 -16.13 14.22 -18.94
C HIS A 413 -16.18 15.59 -18.26
N ASN A 414 -17.28 16.33 -18.46
CA ASN A 414 -17.52 17.60 -17.79
C ASN A 414 -18.15 17.41 -16.38
N LEU A 415 -18.22 18.47 -15.57
CA LEU A 415 -18.78 18.42 -14.22
C LEU A 415 -20.25 17.95 -14.18
N GLN A 416 -21.05 18.32 -15.19
CA GLN A 416 -22.46 17.97 -15.28
C GLN A 416 -22.68 16.45 -15.42
N TYR A 417 -21.88 15.79 -16.26
CA TYR A 417 -21.90 14.34 -16.42
C TYR A 417 -21.73 13.63 -15.07
N PHE A 418 -20.80 14.09 -14.23
CA PHE A 418 -20.57 13.51 -12.92
C PHE A 418 -21.75 13.75 -11.97
N TYR A 419 -22.33 14.95 -11.97
CA TYR A 419 -23.51 15.26 -11.16
C TYR A 419 -24.72 14.38 -11.55
N ASP A 420 -24.96 14.19 -12.83
CA ASP A 420 -26.08 13.41 -13.34
C ASP A 420 -25.94 11.93 -12.93
N ASN A 421 -24.73 11.39 -13.01
CA ASN A 421 -24.45 9.97 -12.78
C ASN A 421 -24.04 9.60 -11.34
N LEU A 422 -23.74 10.57 -10.46
CA LEU A 422 -23.16 10.33 -9.13
C LEU A 422 -23.96 9.33 -8.29
N GLN A 423 -25.29 9.46 -8.24
CA GLN A 423 -26.12 8.54 -7.45
C GLN A 423 -26.04 7.09 -7.95
N LEU A 424 -26.13 6.88 -9.27
CA LEU A 424 -26.05 5.55 -9.88
C LEU A 424 -24.66 4.93 -9.66
N TYR A 425 -23.62 5.73 -9.83
CA TYR A 425 -22.23 5.33 -9.60
C TYR A 425 -22.00 4.84 -8.16
N VAL A 426 -22.41 5.65 -7.18
CA VAL A 426 -22.31 5.32 -5.75
C VAL A 426 -23.08 4.04 -5.41
N LYS A 427 -24.32 3.91 -5.93
CA LYS A 427 -25.16 2.73 -5.72
C LYS A 427 -24.44 1.46 -6.20
N ASN A 428 -23.86 1.49 -7.40
CA ASN A 428 -23.16 0.34 -7.97
C ASN A 428 -21.85 0.03 -7.22
N LEU A 429 -21.09 1.04 -6.81
CA LEU A 429 -19.89 0.83 -5.98
C LEU A 429 -20.22 0.21 -4.62
N LYS A 430 -21.23 0.74 -3.92
CA LYS A 430 -21.64 0.19 -2.61
C LYS A 430 -22.17 -1.23 -2.74
N ARG A 431 -22.89 -1.56 -3.81
CA ARG A 431 -23.34 -2.93 -4.09
C ARG A 431 -22.17 -3.88 -4.35
N ALA A 432 -21.15 -3.42 -5.06
CA ALA A 432 -19.98 -4.24 -5.39
C ALA A 432 -19.07 -4.45 -4.17
N PHE A 433 -18.70 -3.39 -3.45
CA PHE A 433 -17.65 -3.42 -2.43
C PHE A 433 -18.14 -3.35 -0.98
N GLY A 434 -19.45 -3.17 -0.75
CA GLY A 434 -20.04 -3.11 0.58
C GLY A 434 -19.71 -4.32 1.47
N PRO A 435 -19.87 -5.56 0.99
CA PRO A 435 -19.50 -6.77 1.74
C PRO A 435 -18.02 -6.79 2.14
N TYR A 436 -17.12 -6.41 1.23
CA TYR A 436 -15.69 -6.35 1.52
C TYR A 436 -15.35 -5.28 2.58
N ASN A 437 -15.95 -4.09 2.48
CA ASN A 437 -15.78 -3.04 3.47
C ASN A 437 -16.31 -3.47 4.85
N GLN A 438 -17.43 -4.19 4.88
CA GLN A 438 -17.96 -4.75 6.12
C GLN A 438 -16.97 -5.75 6.75
N THR A 439 -16.40 -6.66 5.95
CA THR A 439 -15.37 -7.60 6.44
C THR A 439 -14.16 -6.89 7.01
N LEU A 440 -13.64 -5.85 6.35
CA LEU A 440 -12.53 -5.05 6.89
C LEU A 440 -12.89 -4.36 8.21
N GLN A 441 -14.10 -3.82 8.34
CA GLN A 441 -14.56 -3.20 9.59
C GLN A 441 -14.71 -4.20 10.73
N GLU A 442 -15.12 -5.43 10.44
CA GLU A 442 -15.17 -6.48 11.44
C GLU A 442 -13.76 -6.93 11.82
N LEU A 443 -12.84 -7.05 10.86
CA LEU A 443 -11.43 -7.38 11.11
C LEU A 443 -10.76 -6.32 12.00
N ALA A 444 -11.02 -5.03 11.73
CA ALA A 444 -10.58 -3.92 12.57
C ALA A 444 -11.13 -4.00 14.00
N ARG A 445 -12.39 -4.43 14.17
CA ARG A 445 -12.97 -4.63 15.51
C ARG A 445 -12.26 -5.75 16.27
N GLU A 446 -11.92 -6.84 15.60
CA GLU A 446 -11.15 -7.92 16.21
C GLU A 446 -9.73 -7.49 16.56
N VAL A 447 -9.05 -6.75 15.69
CA VAL A 447 -7.72 -6.18 16.01
C VAL A 447 -7.74 -5.35 17.30
N LYS A 448 -8.79 -4.54 17.49
CA LYS A 448 -8.96 -3.75 18.71
C LYS A 448 -9.21 -4.58 19.97
N GLN A 449 -9.83 -5.74 19.86
CA GLN A 449 -10.13 -6.60 21.02
C GLN A 449 -8.88 -7.21 21.66
N PHE A 450 -7.75 -7.29 20.95
CA PHE A 450 -6.45 -7.63 21.52
C PHE A 450 -5.49 -6.42 21.59
N HIS A 451 -6.06 -5.22 21.68
CA HIS A 451 -5.32 -3.97 21.84
C HIS A 451 -4.45 -3.54 20.65
N GLY A 452 -4.84 -3.88 19.42
CA GLY A 452 -4.29 -3.27 18.21
C GLY A 452 -5.05 -1.99 17.77
N GLU A 453 -4.45 -1.20 16.88
CA GLU A 453 -5.02 0.07 16.39
C GLU A 453 -6.35 -0.11 15.63
N GLY A 454 -6.44 -1.18 14.82
CA GLY A 454 -7.59 -1.48 13.98
C GLY A 454 -7.83 -0.43 12.89
N ARG A 455 -6.80 0.35 12.52
CA ARG A 455 -6.90 1.38 11.50
C ARG A 455 -6.96 0.75 10.11
N LEU A 456 -7.88 1.24 9.28
CA LEU A 456 -8.08 0.74 7.92
C LEU A 456 -7.39 1.65 6.89
N HIS A 457 -6.49 1.08 6.08
CA HIS A 457 -5.87 1.77 4.94
C HIS A 457 -5.96 0.94 3.66
N GLY A 458 -7.11 1.05 2.97
CA GLY A 458 -7.38 0.26 1.78
C GLY A 458 -7.74 -1.19 2.11
N SER A 459 -6.83 -2.11 1.82
CA SER A 459 -6.99 -3.55 2.10
C SER A 459 -6.24 -4.00 3.36
N ILE A 460 -5.67 -3.06 4.11
CA ILE A 460 -4.80 -3.31 5.27
C ILE A 460 -5.49 -2.82 6.54
N VAL A 461 -5.37 -3.62 7.60
CA VAL A 461 -5.82 -3.33 8.96
C VAL A 461 -4.59 -3.32 9.86
N ASP A 462 -4.29 -2.17 10.45
CA ASP A 462 -3.09 -1.98 11.29
C ASP A 462 -3.31 -2.58 12.67
N ILE A 463 -2.39 -3.43 13.13
CA ILE A 463 -2.27 -3.89 14.51
C ILE A 463 -1.51 -2.82 15.29
N ASP A 464 -0.39 -2.37 14.73
CA ASP A 464 0.36 -1.20 15.16
C ASP A 464 1.05 -0.56 13.93
N PHE A 465 2.09 0.24 14.15
CA PHE A 465 2.81 0.93 13.09
C PHE A 465 3.59 -0.02 12.14
N TYR A 466 4.05 -1.16 12.63
CA TYR A 466 4.85 -2.13 11.88
C TYR A 466 4.06 -3.37 11.51
N ASP A 467 3.09 -3.75 12.32
CA ASP A 467 2.37 -5.01 12.19
C ASP A 467 0.97 -4.80 11.61
N HIS A 468 0.65 -5.62 10.61
CA HIS A 468 -0.54 -5.42 9.80
C HIS A 468 -1.23 -6.73 9.41
N VAL A 469 -2.53 -6.63 9.15
CA VAL A 469 -3.33 -7.68 8.52
C VAL A 469 -3.84 -7.17 7.17
N TYR A 470 -3.39 -7.78 6.08
CA TYR A 470 -3.90 -7.51 4.73
C TYR A 470 -4.96 -8.53 4.33
N LEU A 471 -6.11 -8.05 3.85
CA LEU A 471 -7.16 -8.89 3.25
C LEU A 471 -7.17 -8.68 1.73
N ASP A 472 -6.81 -9.70 0.96
CA ASP A 472 -6.77 -9.55 -0.50
C ASP A 472 -8.17 -9.32 -1.08
N PRO A 473 -8.41 -8.22 -1.83
CA PRO A 473 -9.72 -7.91 -2.40
C PRO A 473 -10.12 -8.83 -3.55
N ILE A 474 -9.19 -9.67 -4.05
CA ILE A 474 -9.40 -10.69 -5.07
C ILE A 474 -9.49 -12.08 -4.42
N THR A 475 -8.44 -12.54 -3.74
CA THR A 475 -8.43 -13.93 -3.24
C THR A 475 -9.20 -14.12 -1.93
N ALA A 476 -9.54 -13.02 -1.24
CA ALA A 476 -10.07 -13.01 0.12
C ALA A 476 -9.12 -13.64 1.16
N GLU A 477 -7.84 -13.82 0.80
CA GLU A 477 -6.84 -14.37 1.71
C GLU A 477 -6.32 -13.30 2.67
N LEU A 478 -6.10 -13.71 3.92
CA LEU A 478 -5.44 -12.90 4.93
C LEU A 478 -3.93 -13.11 4.88
N LYS A 479 -3.18 -12.02 4.90
CA LYS A 479 -1.73 -12.00 5.11
C LYS A 479 -1.44 -11.21 6.38
N ILE A 480 -0.84 -11.87 7.36
CA ILE A 480 -0.36 -11.25 8.60
C ILE A 480 1.12 -10.98 8.40
N TYR A 481 1.59 -9.76 8.59
CA TYR A 481 2.98 -9.44 8.36
C TYR A 481 3.46 -8.26 9.20
N SER A 482 4.76 -8.27 9.51
CA SER A 482 5.48 -7.11 10.02
C SER A 482 6.24 -6.45 8.86
N ALA A 483 6.19 -5.13 8.75
CA ALA A 483 6.84 -4.36 7.69
C ALA A 483 7.50 -3.09 8.25
N PRO A 484 8.81 -3.12 8.55
CA PRO A 484 9.54 -1.92 8.96
C PRO A 484 9.63 -0.87 7.84
N SER A 485 9.40 -1.27 6.59
CA SER A 485 9.35 -0.37 5.43
C SER A 485 8.44 -0.93 4.34
N THR A 486 8.08 -0.08 3.35
CA THR A 486 7.28 -0.53 2.19
C THR A 486 8.00 -1.54 1.28
N THR A 487 9.31 -1.76 1.49
CA THR A 487 10.19 -2.62 0.68
C THR A 487 10.53 -3.94 1.36
N GLN A 488 10.29 -4.08 2.67
CA GLN A 488 10.66 -5.25 3.46
C GLN A 488 9.48 -5.70 4.31
N ARG A 489 9.20 -7.00 4.31
CA ARG A 489 8.20 -7.58 5.22
C ARG A 489 8.58 -8.99 5.65
N LYS A 490 8.16 -9.34 6.86
CA LYS A 490 8.18 -10.70 7.41
C LYS A 490 6.75 -11.18 7.55
N VAL A 491 6.39 -12.24 6.84
CA VAL A 491 5.01 -12.77 6.81
C VAL A 491 4.85 -13.86 7.87
N TYR A 492 3.80 -13.76 8.67
CA TYR A 492 3.50 -14.68 9.77
C TYR A 492 2.25 -15.52 9.46
N PRO A 493 2.23 -16.80 9.86
CA PRO A 493 1.05 -17.65 9.70
C PRO A 493 -0.13 -17.25 10.58
N THR A 494 0.12 -16.71 11.78
CA THR A 494 -0.91 -16.37 12.78
C THR A 494 -0.52 -15.15 13.60
N ILE A 495 -1.51 -14.46 14.19
CA ILE A 495 -1.28 -13.32 15.08
C ILE A 495 -0.45 -13.71 16.31
N PRO A 496 -0.71 -14.83 17.01
CA PRO A 496 0.12 -15.24 18.14
C PRO A 496 1.59 -15.41 17.79
N LEU A 497 1.92 -15.91 16.59
CA LEU A 497 3.31 -16.06 16.15
C LEU A 497 3.97 -14.71 15.91
N LEU A 498 3.26 -13.77 15.28
CA LEU A 498 3.75 -12.40 15.12
C LEU A 498 4.00 -11.75 16.49
N LEU A 499 3.02 -11.77 17.39
CA LEU A 499 3.14 -11.13 18.70
C LEU A 499 4.23 -11.80 19.57
N SER A 500 4.41 -13.13 19.46
CA SER A 500 5.43 -13.87 20.20
C SER A 500 6.85 -13.68 19.66
N ASP A 501 7.00 -13.37 18.37
CA ASP A 501 8.31 -13.10 17.75
C ASP A 501 8.85 -11.76 18.22
N HIS A 502 8.01 -10.71 18.21
CA HIS A 502 8.35 -9.40 18.78
C HIS A 502 8.55 -9.43 20.29
N LYS A 503 7.95 -10.39 21.01
CA LYS A 503 8.27 -10.66 22.43
C LYS A 503 9.73 -11.13 22.64
N LYS A 504 10.37 -11.75 21.64
CA LYS A 504 11.74 -12.30 21.78
C LYS A 504 12.85 -11.29 21.48
N ASP A 505 12.57 -10.22 20.75
CA ASP A 505 13.54 -9.19 20.36
C ASP A 505 13.79 -8.13 21.46
N LEU A 506 13.53 -8.45 22.73
CA LEU A 506 13.56 -7.50 23.84
C LEU A 506 14.98 -7.12 24.31
N GLU A 507 15.50 -6.03 23.73
CA GLU A 507 16.10 -4.92 24.49
C GLU A 507 15.44 -3.54 24.19
N GLY A 508 14.48 -3.44 23.25
CA GLY A 508 13.78 -2.19 22.95
C GLY A 508 12.27 -2.38 22.82
N GLY A 509 11.51 -2.16 23.90
CA GLY A 509 10.07 -2.38 23.96
C GLY A 509 9.28 -1.60 22.91
N ALA A 510 8.75 -2.29 21.90
CA ALA A 510 7.68 -1.77 21.07
C ALA A 510 6.33 -1.99 21.77
N ILE A 511 5.53 -0.94 21.80
CA ILE A 511 4.26 -0.83 22.52
C ILE A 511 3.18 -0.48 21.49
N SER A 512 2.06 -1.20 21.50
CA SER A 512 0.86 -0.80 20.76
C SER A 512 0.18 0.35 21.49
N ILE A 513 0.00 1.46 20.79
CA ILE A 513 -0.58 2.70 21.30
C ILE A 513 -2.03 2.73 20.84
N VAL A 514 -2.96 2.47 21.74
CA VAL A 514 -4.39 2.45 21.43
C VAL A 514 -5.11 3.55 22.19
N TRP A 515 -5.98 4.27 21.48
CA TRP A 515 -6.93 5.18 22.10
C TRP A 515 -8.04 4.38 22.79
N ASP A 516 -8.08 4.46 24.11
CA ASP A 516 -9.14 3.88 24.92
C ASP A 516 -10.36 4.81 24.87
N GLU A 517 -11.43 4.36 24.20
CA GLU A 517 -12.66 5.14 24.07
C GLU A 517 -13.43 5.27 25.39
N GLU A 518 -13.33 4.30 26.30
CA GLU A 518 -14.05 4.32 27.58
C GLU A 518 -13.41 5.33 28.54
N ASN A 519 -12.07 5.33 28.62
CA ASN A 519 -11.33 6.19 29.54
C ASN A 519 -10.80 7.48 28.90
N LYS A 520 -11.02 7.67 27.58
CA LYS A 520 -10.57 8.84 26.79
C LYS A 520 -9.08 9.16 26.97
N GLN A 521 -8.24 8.13 27.02
CA GLN A 521 -6.80 8.23 27.23
C GLN A 521 -6.06 7.29 26.30
N ILE A 522 -4.77 7.58 26.08
CA ILE A 522 -3.89 6.69 25.33
C ILE A 522 -3.40 5.61 26.29
N GLN A 523 -3.62 4.34 25.94
CA GLN A 523 -3.09 3.20 26.66
C GLN A 523 -2.00 2.50 25.84
N ASN A 524 -0.99 2.03 26.57
CA ASN A 524 0.21 1.41 26.05
C ASN A 524 0.19 -0.07 26.42
N TYR A 525 0.14 -0.94 25.41
CA TYR A 525 0.14 -2.38 25.60
C TYR A 525 1.41 -3.00 25.06
N SER A 526 2.10 -3.80 25.88
CA SER A 526 3.21 -4.62 25.40
C SER A 526 2.70 -5.75 24.51
N TYR A 527 3.56 -6.28 23.63
CA TYR A 527 3.24 -7.48 22.83
C TYR A 527 2.82 -8.68 23.69
N GLU A 528 3.31 -8.77 24.93
CA GLU A 528 2.90 -9.78 25.90
C GLU A 528 1.44 -9.58 26.33
N GLN A 529 1.05 -8.36 26.69
CA GLN A 529 -0.34 -8.03 27.04
C GLN A 529 -1.30 -8.21 25.86
N MET A 530 -0.87 -7.85 24.64
CA MET A 530 -1.65 -8.10 23.42
C MET A 530 -1.83 -9.59 23.17
N LEU A 531 -0.78 -10.40 23.37
CA LEU A 531 -0.84 -11.85 23.21
C LEU A 531 -1.76 -12.48 24.26
N GLU A 532 -1.72 -12.03 25.51
CA GLU A 532 -2.63 -12.48 26.57
C GLU A 532 -4.08 -12.13 26.24
N ALA A 533 -4.37 -10.88 25.88
CA ALA A 533 -5.70 -10.43 25.47
C ALA A 533 -6.21 -11.19 24.24
N TYR A 534 -5.32 -11.52 23.29
CA TYR A 534 -5.65 -12.38 22.16
C TYR A 534 -6.05 -13.79 22.63
N GLN A 535 -5.25 -14.41 23.50
CA GLN A 535 -5.54 -15.77 23.98
C GLN A 535 -6.82 -15.84 24.82
N GLU A 536 -7.13 -14.80 25.59
CA GLU A 536 -8.36 -14.70 26.37
C GLU A 536 -9.60 -14.55 25.49
N ASN A 537 -9.57 -13.62 24.53
CA ASN A 537 -10.68 -13.42 23.61
C ASN A 537 -10.88 -14.61 22.65
N GLU A 538 -9.80 -15.32 22.31
CA GLU A 538 -9.90 -16.58 21.57
C GLU A 538 -10.63 -17.67 22.36
N LYS A 539 -10.35 -17.83 23.66
CA LYS A 539 -11.05 -18.78 24.55
C LYS A 539 -12.53 -18.47 24.70
N LEU A 540 -12.89 -17.19 24.71
CA LEU A 540 -14.28 -16.72 24.77
C LEU A 540 -15.04 -16.87 23.44
N GLY A 541 -14.35 -17.22 22.35
CA GLY A 541 -14.93 -17.31 21.01
C GLY A 541 -15.24 -15.94 20.38
N ASN A 542 -14.61 -14.87 20.87
CA ASN A 542 -14.84 -13.50 20.43
C ASN A 542 -14.17 -13.19 19.08
N PHE A 543 -13.14 -13.96 18.69
CA PHE A 543 -12.51 -13.85 17.36
C PHE A 543 -13.15 -14.79 16.35
N THR A 544 -13.78 -14.20 15.33
CA THR A 544 -14.38 -14.95 14.22
C THR A 544 -13.52 -14.85 12.95
N LEU A 545 -12.84 -13.72 12.71
CA LEU A 545 -12.17 -13.34 11.46
C LEU A 545 -10.66 -13.56 11.46
N VAL A 546 -9.96 -13.28 12.56
CA VAL A 546 -8.49 -13.28 12.65
C VAL A 546 -7.87 -14.69 12.62
N ASN A 547 -8.69 -15.73 12.80
CA ASN A 547 -8.31 -17.14 12.69
C ASN A 547 -8.49 -17.75 11.28
N ASN A 548 -8.50 -16.92 10.23
CA ASN A 548 -8.45 -17.32 8.81
C ASN A 548 -9.69 -18.12 8.30
N GLN A 549 -10.89 -17.71 8.72
CA GLN A 549 -12.15 -18.44 8.42
C GLN A 549 -13.15 -17.76 7.47
N TYR A 550 -12.81 -16.65 6.82
CA TYR A 550 -13.70 -16.04 5.81
C TYR A 550 -13.20 -16.26 4.39
N THR A 551 -14.14 -16.45 3.46
CA THR A 551 -13.89 -16.47 2.01
C THR A 551 -14.93 -15.57 1.37
N LEU A 552 -14.52 -14.43 0.78
CA LEU A 552 -15.40 -13.59 -0.04
C LEU A 552 -15.57 -14.24 -1.41
N GLN A 553 -16.81 -14.36 -1.90
CA GLN A 553 -17.03 -14.63 -3.32
C GLN A 553 -16.86 -13.35 -4.12
N LEU A 554 -15.91 -13.39 -5.05
CA LEU A 554 -15.67 -12.32 -6.00
C LEU A 554 -16.86 -12.12 -6.95
N PRO A 555 -17.14 -10.88 -7.39
CA PRO A 555 -18.07 -10.68 -8.47
C PRO A 555 -17.52 -11.28 -9.77
N THR A 556 -18.42 -11.84 -10.58
CA THR A 556 -18.16 -12.12 -12.00
C THR A 556 -17.74 -10.80 -12.66
N ASN A 557 -16.47 -10.73 -13.13
CA ASN A 557 -15.79 -9.56 -13.74
C ASN A 557 -14.98 -8.62 -12.83
N VAL A 558 -14.37 -9.09 -11.73
CA VAL A 558 -13.46 -8.26 -10.90
C VAL A 558 -12.29 -7.64 -11.71
N ASN A 559 -11.85 -8.31 -12.78
CA ASN A 559 -10.81 -7.82 -13.71
C ASN A 559 -11.22 -6.54 -14.48
N ASN A 560 -12.51 -6.21 -14.54
CA ASN A 560 -12.96 -4.92 -15.11
C ASN A 560 -12.73 -3.74 -14.14
N TYR A 561 -12.40 -4.01 -12.88
CA TYR A 561 -12.19 -3.03 -11.81
C TYR A 561 -10.73 -2.86 -11.43
N LEU A 562 -9.93 -3.93 -11.52
CA LEU A 562 -8.51 -4.04 -11.11
C LEU A 562 -7.65 -4.56 -12.29
N PRO A 563 -6.37 -4.16 -12.43
CA PRO A 563 -5.52 -4.66 -13.51
C PRO A 563 -5.25 -6.17 -13.40
N GLU A 564 -5.04 -6.85 -14.55
CA GLU A 564 -4.79 -8.30 -14.65
C GLU A 564 -3.51 -8.72 -13.92
N LEU A 565 -3.59 -9.66 -12.98
CA LEU A 565 -2.41 -10.27 -12.35
C LEU A 565 -2.55 -11.78 -12.06
N SER A 566 -1.37 -12.40 -12.05
CA SER A 566 -1.01 -13.81 -11.92
C SER A 566 -1.35 -14.42 -10.55
N LYS A 567 -1.50 -15.75 -10.53
CA LYS A 567 -1.73 -16.57 -9.33
C LYS A 567 -0.52 -16.52 -8.38
N THR A 568 -0.74 -16.34 -7.08
CA THR A 568 0.28 -16.46 -6.03
C THR A 568 0.04 -17.62 -5.07
N ASP A 569 1.14 -18.05 -4.46
CA ASP A 569 1.39 -19.24 -3.66
C ASP A 569 0.66 -19.31 -2.31
N LYS A 570 0.49 -20.55 -1.83
CA LYS A 570 -0.04 -20.85 -0.49
C LYS A 570 1.00 -20.54 0.60
N LEU A 571 0.54 -19.92 1.69
CA LEU A 571 1.33 -19.63 2.89
C LEU A 571 1.41 -20.89 3.78
N THR A 572 2.62 -21.42 3.99
CA THR A 572 2.85 -22.54 4.92
C THR A 572 4.03 -22.33 5.87
N GLU A 573 4.82 -21.25 5.73
CA GLU A 573 6.02 -20.99 6.54
C GLU A 573 6.23 -19.49 6.77
N ILE A 574 6.94 -19.11 7.84
CA ILE A 574 7.43 -17.73 8.06
C ILE A 574 8.44 -17.43 6.94
N LYS A 575 8.24 -16.32 6.22
CA LYS A 575 9.10 -15.94 5.09
C LYS A 575 9.51 -14.48 5.21
N GLU A 576 10.81 -14.24 5.07
CA GLU A 576 11.37 -12.91 4.84
C GLU A 576 11.35 -12.62 3.34
N GLU A 577 10.67 -11.54 2.95
CA GLU A 577 10.55 -11.14 1.55
C GLU A 577 11.26 -9.80 1.34
N GLN A 578 12.35 -9.82 0.57
CA GLN A 578 13.11 -8.62 0.17
C GLN A 578 12.71 -8.13 -1.22
N PHE A 579 11.43 -7.86 -1.47
CA PHE A 579 10.97 -7.29 -2.75
C PHE A 579 9.74 -6.40 -2.59
N TYR A 580 9.63 -5.40 -3.47
CA TYR A 580 8.45 -4.55 -3.59
C TYR A 580 7.31 -5.36 -4.23
N ASP A 581 6.43 -5.95 -3.41
CA ASP A 581 5.20 -6.61 -3.90
C ASP A 581 4.24 -5.55 -4.45
N ASN A 582 4.49 -5.13 -5.68
CA ASN A 582 3.71 -4.12 -6.40
C ASN A 582 2.23 -4.51 -6.49
N ASP A 583 1.90 -5.81 -6.49
CA ASP A 583 0.52 -6.28 -6.63
C ASP A 583 -0.31 -5.98 -5.37
N MET A 584 0.13 -6.45 -4.20
CA MET A 584 -0.58 -6.23 -2.93
C MET A 584 -0.82 -4.74 -2.68
N TYR A 585 0.23 -3.93 -2.81
CA TYR A 585 0.13 -2.49 -2.58
C TYR A 585 -0.65 -1.78 -3.70
N ALA A 586 -0.63 -2.24 -4.94
CA ALA A 586 -1.47 -1.68 -6.01
C ALA A 586 -2.96 -1.94 -5.76
N LYS A 587 -3.33 -3.17 -5.39
CA LYS A 587 -4.69 -3.54 -4.99
C LYS A 587 -5.18 -2.71 -3.81
N SER A 588 -4.38 -2.65 -2.75
CA SER A 588 -4.70 -1.86 -1.55
C SER A 588 -4.86 -0.36 -1.86
N ARG A 589 -4.01 0.22 -2.73
CA ARG A 589 -4.16 1.62 -3.18
C ARG A 589 -5.48 1.87 -3.90
N ILE A 590 -5.97 0.90 -4.69
CA ILE A 590 -7.28 1.02 -5.34
C ILE A 590 -8.40 0.98 -4.30
N MET A 591 -8.32 0.03 -3.36
CA MET A 591 -9.30 -0.06 -2.27
C MET A 591 -9.31 1.19 -1.38
N ASN A 592 -8.15 1.80 -1.13
CA ASN A 592 -8.03 3.07 -0.39
C ASN A 592 -8.71 4.23 -1.13
N MET A 593 -8.80 4.22 -2.46
CA MET A 593 -9.57 5.23 -3.20
C MET A 593 -11.08 4.96 -3.19
N ILE A 594 -11.50 3.72 -2.95
CA ILE A 594 -12.92 3.35 -2.85
C ILE A 594 -13.43 3.62 -1.43
N GLN A 595 -12.63 3.31 -0.40
CA GLN A 595 -12.98 3.39 1.01
C GLN A 595 -13.63 4.72 1.47
N PRO A 596 -13.21 5.92 0.99
CA PRO A 596 -13.85 7.19 1.34
C PRO A 596 -15.36 7.27 1.02
N ILE A 597 -15.88 6.45 0.11
CA ILE A 597 -17.32 6.40 -0.19
C ILE A 597 -18.13 5.82 0.98
N PHE A 598 -17.52 4.93 1.76
CA PHE A 598 -18.14 4.26 2.89
C PHE A 598 -17.98 5.09 4.16
N ASN A 599 -16.78 5.65 4.37
CA ASN A 599 -16.46 6.38 5.59
C ASN A 599 -16.97 7.83 5.55
N TYR A 600 -16.88 8.49 4.38
CA TYR A 600 -16.97 9.96 4.26
C TYR A 600 -17.87 10.43 3.13
N HIS A 601 -18.64 9.53 2.51
CA HIS A 601 -19.51 9.82 1.37
C HIS A 601 -18.77 10.51 0.20
N THR A 602 -17.46 10.31 0.07
CA THR A 602 -16.64 10.98 -0.95
C THR A 602 -16.19 10.01 -2.03
N VAL A 603 -16.34 10.40 -3.30
CA VAL A 603 -15.87 9.62 -4.44
C VAL A 603 -14.51 10.14 -4.89
N CYS A 604 -13.48 9.29 -4.81
CA CYS A 604 -12.09 9.63 -5.13
C CYS A 604 -11.58 8.96 -6.42
N ILE A 605 -12.40 8.12 -7.05
CA ILE A 605 -12.09 7.41 -8.30
C ILE A 605 -13.36 7.30 -9.15
N TRP A 606 -13.21 7.46 -10.47
CA TRP A 606 -14.28 7.31 -11.45
C TRP A 606 -13.89 6.34 -12.58
N LYS A 607 -14.73 5.35 -12.86
CA LYS A 607 -14.66 4.48 -14.05
C LYS A 607 -16.06 4.26 -14.62
N ASP A 608 -16.29 4.63 -15.87
CA ASP A 608 -17.63 4.53 -16.49
C ASP A 608 -18.18 3.10 -16.51
N SER A 609 -17.31 2.08 -16.55
CA SER A 609 -17.71 0.67 -16.46
C SER A 609 -18.55 0.34 -15.22
N ILE A 610 -18.38 1.10 -14.12
CA ILE A 610 -19.19 0.95 -12.89
C ILE A 610 -20.65 1.32 -13.13
N LEU A 611 -20.96 2.26 -14.02
CA LEU A 611 -22.34 2.68 -14.32
C LEU A 611 -23.13 1.55 -14.99
N THR A 612 -22.46 0.74 -15.80
CA THR A 612 -23.07 -0.37 -16.57
C THR A 612 -23.04 -1.72 -15.86
N ALA A 613 -22.34 -1.83 -14.74
CA ALA A 613 -22.05 -3.13 -14.16
C ALA A 613 -23.17 -3.68 -13.26
N LYS A 614 -23.34 -5.01 -13.28
CA LYS A 614 -24.24 -5.76 -12.39
C LYS A 614 -23.54 -6.74 -11.41
N PRO A 615 -22.44 -6.42 -10.71
CA PRO A 615 -21.79 -7.38 -9.83
C PRO A 615 -22.34 -7.30 -8.40
N GLN A 616 -22.22 -8.40 -7.65
CA GLN A 616 -22.57 -8.48 -6.23
C GLN A 616 -21.56 -9.39 -5.52
N MET A 617 -20.83 -8.87 -4.53
CA MET A 617 -20.09 -9.71 -3.57
C MET A 617 -21.08 -10.30 -2.54
N GLN A 618 -20.82 -11.51 -2.03
CA GLN A 618 -21.62 -12.14 -0.97
C GLN A 618 -20.73 -12.58 0.21
N LEU A 619 -21.24 -12.41 1.42
CA LEU A 619 -20.67 -12.89 2.69
C LEU A 619 -21.26 -14.26 3.06
N TYR A 620 -20.45 -15.20 3.55
CA TYR A 620 -20.88 -16.54 4.01
C TYR A 620 -20.41 -16.84 5.45
N ASP A 621 -21.14 -17.72 6.16
CA ASP A 621 -20.88 -18.13 7.55
C ASP A 621 -19.72 -19.14 7.69
N ALA A 622 -18.69 -18.73 8.43
CA ALA A 622 -17.46 -19.48 8.73
C ALA A 622 -17.68 -20.87 9.35
N ARG A 623 -18.75 -21.07 10.14
CA ARG A 623 -19.01 -22.35 10.82
C ARG A 623 -19.28 -23.50 9.84
N LYS A 624 -19.94 -23.20 8.72
CA LYS A 624 -20.26 -24.17 7.65
C LYS A 624 -19.02 -24.58 6.85
N ILE A 625 -18.05 -23.68 6.69
CA ILE A 625 -16.78 -23.97 6.00
C ILE A 625 -15.77 -24.62 6.94
N LYS A 626 -15.72 -24.30 8.24
CA LYS A 626 -14.89 -25.05 9.21
C LYS A 626 -15.30 -26.52 9.24
N GLN A 627 -16.60 -26.82 9.12
CA GLN A 627 -17.11 -28.18 8.97
C GLN A 627 -16.66 -28.84 7.66
N LEU A 628 -16.82 -28.16 6.51
CA LEU A 628 -16.32 -28.63 5.20
C LEU A 628 -14.77 -28.73 5.13
N ARG A 629 -14.03 -27.89 5.87
CA ARG A 629 -12.57 -27.89 5.96
C ARG A 629 -12.06 -28.95 6.93
N LEU A 630 -12.76 -29.25 8.02
CA LEU A 630 -12.48 -30.42 8.87
C LEU A 630 -12.73 -31.71 8.09
N GLU A 631 -13.83 -31.80 7.33
CA GLU A 631 -14.12 -32.92 6.43
C GLU A 631 -13.05 -33.04 5.32
N GLN A 632 -12.55 -31.92 4.78
CA GLN A 632 -11.44 -31.90 3.82
C GLN A 632 -10.06 -32.15 4.45
N GLN A 633 -9.82 -31.78 5.72
CA GLN A 633 -8.59 -32.05 6.46
C GLN A 633 -8.51 -33.51 6.91
N GLU A 634 -9.62 -34.13 7.31
CA GLU A 634 -9.70 -35.58 7.51
C GLU A 634 -9.48 -36.33 6.19
N ALA A 635 -10.01 -35.83 5.08
CA ALA A 635 -9.70 -36.34 3.74
C ALA A 635 -8.22 -36.11 3.34
N CYS A 636 -7.59 -35.02 3.78
CA CYS A 636 -6.17 -34.70 3.55
C CYS A 636 -5.21 -35.54 4.42
N LYS A 637 -5.52 -35.81 5.70
CA LYS A 637 -4.76 -36.73 6.57
C LYS A 637 -4.83 -38.18 6.08
N LYS A 638 -5.98 -38.60 5.54
CA LYS A 638 -6.09 -39.86 4.76
C LYS A 638 -5.20 -39.81 3.50
N LYS A 639 -5.13 -38.66 2.83
CA LYS A 639 -4.28 -38.39 1.66
C LYS A 639 -2.77 -38.33 1.98
N GLU A 640 -2.36 -37.98 3.19
CA GLU A 640 -0.97 -37.97 3.67
C GLU A 640 -0.45 -39.39 3.95
N LYS A 641 -1.26 -40.23 4.62
CA LYS A 641 -1.00 -41.68 4.70
C LYS A 641 -0.99 -42.34 3.31
N VAL A 642 -1.87 -41.89 2.41
CA VAL A 642 -1.86 -42.28 1.00
C VAL A 642 -0.66 -41.67 0.26
N LYS A 643 -0.05 -40.57 0.70
CA LYS A 643 1.13 -39.91 0.10
C LYS A 643 2.44 -40.60 0.50
N GLU A 644 2.53 -41.15 1.70
CA GLU A 644 3.62 -42.03 2.13
C GLU A 644 3.59 -43.36 1.35
N LEU A 645 2.39 -43.95 1.23
CA LEU A 645 2.12 -45.02 0.27
C LEU A 645 2.33 -44.55 -1.18
N ALA A 646 2.05 -43.28 -1.50
CA ALA A 646 2.23 -42.72 -2.83
C ALA A 646 3.64 -42.25 -3.13
N GLN A 647 4.57 -42.11 -2.20
CA GLN A 647 5.99 -41.93 -2.50
C GLN A 647 6.61 -43.26 -2.94
N ILE A 648 6.13 -44.36 -2.34
CA ILE A 648 6.39 -45.73 -2.81
C ILE A 648 5.69 -45.98 -4.17
N ILE A 649 4.50 -45.41 -4.41
CA ILE A 649 3.82 -45.46 -5.72
C ILE A 649 4.35 -44.41 -6.71
N GLN A 650 4.96 -43.29 -6.31
CA GLN A 650 5.45 -42.21 -7.19
C GLN A 650 6.70 -42.67 -7.95
N LYS A 651 7.57 -43.45 -7.29
CA LYS A 651 8.59 -44.25 -8.00
C LYS A 651 8.02 -45.23 -9.03
N LYS A 652 6.73 -45.59 -8.93
CA LYS A 652 5.97 -46.38 -9.94
C LYS A 652 5.12 -45.52 -10.89
N LYS A 653 4.82 -44.25 -10.57
CA LYS A 653 3.87 -43.36 -11.28
C LYS A 653 4.55 -42.42 -12.28
N ASP A 654 5.86 -42.19 -12.14
CA ASP A 654 6.67 -41.51 -13.15
C ASP A 654 6.71 -42.28 -14.49
N ALA A 655 6.27 -43.55 -14.51
CA ALA A 655 6.06 -44.35 -15.71
C ALA A 655 4.70 -44.11 -16.43
N GLU A 656 3.69 -43.52 -15.77
CA GLU A 656 2.31 -43.46 -16.29
C GLU A 656 1.90 -42.09 -16.88
N SER A 657 2.66 -41.01 -16.66
CA SER A 657 2.31 -39.67 -17.17
C SER A 657 2.55 -39.50 -18.69
N ASN A 658 3.27 -40.41 -19.34
CA ASN A 658 3.51 -40.40 -20.79
C ASN A 658 2.31 -40.89 -21.63
N VAL A 659 1.20 -41.32 -21.01
CA VAL A 659 0.09 -42.02 -21.67
C VAL A 659 -0.99 -41.07 -22.19
N TYR A 660 -1.25 -39.94 -21.52
CA TYR A 660 -2.37 -39.05 -21.87
C TYR A 660 -2.09 -38.07 -23.01
N GLU A 661 -0.83 -37.70 -23.27
CA GLU A 661 -0.46 -36.90 -24.45
C GLU A 661 -0.52 -37.73 -25.75
N LEU A 662 -0.21 -39.02 -25.70
CA LEU A 662 -0.31 -39.95 -26.85
C LEU A 662 -1.76 -40.20 -27.31
N ILE A 663 -2.77 -40.12 -26.41
CA ILE A 663 -4.20 -40.21 -26.78
C ILE A 663 -4.64 -38.98 -27.56
N HIS A 664 -4.16 -37.81 -27.13
CA HIS A 664 -4.57 -36.53 -27.70
C HIS A 664 -4.00 -36.30 -29.11
N ASP A 665 -2.81 -36.85 -29.41
CA ASP A 665 -2.22 -36.78 -30.75
C ASP A 665 -2.80 -37.82 -31.74
N PHE A 666 -3.29 -38.98 -31.25
CA PHE A 666 -4.00 -39.94 -32.10
C PHE A 666 -5.35 -39.39 -32.61
N ASP A 667 -6.09 -38.66 -31.78
CA ASP A 667 -7.43 -38.13 -32.10
C ASP A 667 -7.41 -36.89 -33.04
N LYS A 668 -6.25 -36.23 -33.24
CA LYS A 668 -6.12 -35.04 -34.12
C LYS A 668 -6.12 -35.36 -35.62
N THR A 669 -6.03 -36.62 -36.04
CA THR A 669 -6.14 -36.99 -37.47
C THR A 669 -7.58 -37.29 -37.86
N GLN A 670 -8.28 -36.26 -38.35
CA GLN A 670 -9.69 -36.32 -38.77
C GLN A 670 -10.12 -37.66 -39.40
N TYR A 671 -11.18 -38.24 -38.83
CA TYR A 671 -11.86 -39.46 -39.29
C TYR A 671 -12.46 -39.24 -40.70
N ARG A 672 -11.71 -39.56 -41.75
CA ARG A 672 -12.25 -39.56 -43.13
C ARG A 672 -13.21 -40.73 -43.33
N ARG A 673 -14.50 -40.43 -43.58
CA ARG A 673 -15.47 -41.40 -44.11
C ARG A 673 -14.98 -41.92 -45.46
N THR A 674 -14.63 -43.20 -45.54
CA THR A 674 -14.46 -43.88 -46.84
C THR A 674 -15.80 -44.49 -47.24
N TYR A 675 -16.66 -43.72 -47.89
CA TYR A 675 -17.65 -44.28 -48.80
C TYR A 675 -17.12 -44.12 -50.22
N LYS A 676 -16.40 -45.13 -50.69
CA LYS A 676 -16.20 -45.52 -52.10
C LYS A 676 -15.39 -46.83 -52.12
N GLY A 677 -16.10 -47.95 -52.18
CA GLY A 677 -15.68 -49.07 -53.05
C GLY A 677 -14.73 -50.16 -52.54
N LYS A 678 -14.55 -50.44 -51.24
CA LYS A 678 -13.96 -51.74 -50.81
C LYS A 678 -14.68 -52.32 -49.61
N HIS A 679 -15.50 -53.34 -49.85
CA HIS A 679 -15.96 -54.24 -48.78
C HIS A 679 -14.75 -54.92 -48.15
N VAL A 680 -14.62 -54.80 -46.83
CA VAL A 680 -13.62 -55.55 -46.06
C VAL A 680 -14.08 -57.01 -46.05
N LYS A 681 -13.33 -57.89 -46.72
CA LYS A 681 -13.73 -59.28 -47.00
C LYS A 681 -13.71 -60.18 -45.76
N ASP A 682 -12.99 -59.80 -44.71
CA ASP A 682 -12.65 -60.71 -43.59
C ASP A 682 -13.51 -60.52 -42.33
N VAL A 683 -14.66 -59.88 -42.45
CA VAL A 683 -15.52 -59.59 -41.29
C VAL A 683 -16.85 -60.33 -41.38
N ARG A 684 -17.11 -61.20 -40.39
CA ARG A 684 -18.40 -61.91 -40.29
C ARG A 684 -19.33 -61.15 -39.35
N VAL A 685 -20.49 -60.77 -39.86
CA VAL A 685 -21.52 -60.04 -39.09
C VAL A 685 -22.47 -61.02 -38.43
N LYS A 686 -22.69 -60.90 -37.12
CA LYS A 686 -23.84 -61.50 -36.44
C LYS A 686 -24.64 -60.38 -35.77
N SER A 687 -25.89 -60.24 -36.17
CA SER A 687 -26.84 -59.37 -35.47
C SER A 687 -27.11 -59.99 -34.09
N LEU A 688 -26.80 -59.26 -33.01
CA LEU A 688 -27.12 -59.71 -31.65
C LEU A 688 -28.63 -59.65 -31.38
N LEU A 689 -29.33 -58.71 -32.04
CA LEU A 689 -30.78 -58.51 -31.92
C LEU A 689 -31.36 -58.18 -33.29
N SER A 690 -32.09 -59.12 -33.88
CA SER A 690 -32.72 -58.90 -35.17
C SER A 690 -33.77 -57.78 -35.06
N HIS A 691 -33.67 -56.77 -35.92
CA HIS A 691 -34.62 -55.65 -36.10
C HIS A 691 -34.54 -54.46 -35.12
N ALA A 692 -33.41 -54.20 -34.47
CA ALA A 692 -33.27 -52.99 -33.65
C ALA A 692 -33.24 -51.68 -34.51
N PRO A 693 -34.05 -50.66 -34.20
CA PRO A 693 -34.08 -49.41 -34.98
C PRO A 693 -32.80 -48.58 -34.80
N LYS A 694 -32.41 -47.88 -35.88
CA LYS A 694 -31.23 -47.00 -35.92
C LYS A 694 -31.38 -45.85 -34.92
N LEU A 695 -30.37 -45.63 -34.07
CA LEU A 695 -30.33 -44.45 -33.19
C LEU A 695 -29.94 -43.21 -34.03
N LYS A 696 -30.72 -42.13 -33.91
CA LYS A 696 -30.46 -40.83 -34.57
C LYS A 696 -30.47 -39.71 -33.53
N THR A 697 -29.53 -38.78 -33.63
CA THR A 697 -29.48 -37.54 -32.84
C THR A 697 -29.57 -36.35 -33.78
N GLU A 698 -30.21 -35.26 -33.32
CA GLU A 698 -30.47 -34.06 -34.16
C GLU A 698 -29.57 -32.87 -33.77
N LYS A 699 -29.08 -32.78 -32.53
CA LYS A 699 -28.40 -31.58 -32.01
C LYS A 699 -27.04 -31.79 -31.37
N CYS A 700 -26.77 -32.94 -30.75
CA CYS A 700 -25.52 -33.16 -30.00
C CYS A 700 -24.43 -33.84 -30.85
N ASN A 701 -23.18 -33.38 -30.71
CA ASN A 701 -22.02 -33.88 -31.45
C ASN A 701 -21.71 -35.34 -31.09
N LEU A 702 -21.53 -36.19 -32.11
CA LEU A 702 -21.27 -37.63 -31.94
C LEU A 702 -19.98 -37.93 -31.16
N TYR A 703 -18.99 -37.03 -31.19
CA TYR A 703 -17.78 -37.16 -30.38
C TYR A 703 -18.07 -36.98 -28.88
N ILE A 704 -18.95 -36.03 -28.54
CA ILE A 704 -19.36 -35.77 -27.15
C ILE A 704 -20.21 -36.92 -26.62
N ILE A 705 -21.12 -37.44 -27.45
CA ILE A 705 -21.88 -38.65 -27.13
C ILE A 705 -20.94 -39.84 -26.83
N ARG A 706 -19.90 -40.03 -27.65
CA ARG A 706 -18.88 -41.08 -27.41
C ARG A 706 -18.17 -40.90 -26.05
N LYS A 707 -17.67 -39.70 -25.74
CA LYS A 707 -16.97 -39.43 -24.47
C LYS A 707 -17.86 -39.61 -23.24
N LEU A 708 -19.13 -39.25 -23.36
CA LEU A 708 -20.12 -39.48 -22.31
C LEU A 708 -20.39 -40.96 -22.10
N LEU A 709 -20.54 -41.73 -23.18
CA LEU A 709 -20.76 -43.18 -23.10
C LEU A 709 -19.54 -43.90 -22.51
N GLU A 710 -18.32 -43.58 -22.94
CA GLU A 710 -17.09 -44.14 -22.36
C GLU A 710 -16.98 -43.86 -20.85
N SER A 711 -17.28 -42.63 -20.44
CA SER A 711 -17.23 -42.22 -19.03
C SER A 711 -18.33 -42.85 -18.19
N ALA A 712 -19.51 -43.06 -18.78
CA ALA A 712 -20.60 -43.76 -18.13
C ALA A 712 -20.31 -45.25 -17.98
N ILE A 713 -19.76 -45.91 -19.00
CA ILE A 713 -19.39 -47.34 -18.93
C ILE A 713 -18.38 -47.56 -17.80
N LYS A 714 -17.32 -46.73 -17.70
CA LYS A 714 -16.33 -46.79 -16.61
C LYS A 714 -16.97 -46.69 -15.21
N LYS A 715 -18.01 -45.86 -15.06
CA LYS A 715 -18.76 -45.73 -13.80
C LYS A 715 -19.73 -46.88 -13.57
N TYR A 716 -20.31 -47.43 -14.64
CA TYR A 716 -21.35 -48.46 -14.60
C TYR A 716 -20.78 -49.87 -14.36
N THR A 717 -19.56 -50.16 -14.82
CA THR A 717 -18.89 -51.47 -14.65
C THR A 717 -18.17 -51.64 -13.30
N LEU A 718 -18.17 -50.62 -12.45
CA LEU A 718 -17.61 -50.72 -11.09
C LEU A 718 -18.48 -51.67 -10.23
N PRO A 719 -17.87 -52.64 -9.50
CA PRO A 719 -18.61 -53.56 -8.64
C PRO A 719 -19.43 -52.77 -7.60
N GLY A 720 -20.77 -52.91 -7.65
CA GLY A 720 -21.70 -52.23 -6.73
C GLY A 720 -22.62 -51.17 -7.36
N LEU A 721 -22.47 -50.84 -8.65
CA LEU A 721 -23.21 -49.75 -9.30
C LEU A 721 -24.22 -50.18 -10.38
N LYS A 722 -24.61 -51.46 -10.41
CA LYS A 722 -25.58 -52.03 -11.37
C LYS A 722 -26.98 -51.39 -11.36
N ASN A 723 -27.30 -50.55 -10.38
CA ASN A 723 -28.61 -49.91 -10.22
C ASN A 723 -28.58 -48.39 -10.43
N LEU A 724 -27.59 -47.85 -11.15
CA LEU A 724 -27.52 -46.42 -11.47
C LEU A 724 -28.75 -45.98 -12.29
N ILE A 725 -29.52 -45.05 -11.74
CA ILE A 725 -30.62 -44.40 -12.46
C ILE A 725 -30.01 -43.40 -13.44
N LEU A 726 -29.91 -43.80 -14.72
CA LEU A 726 -29.35 -42.98 -15.80
C LEU A 726 -30.36 -41.92 -16.28
N ASN A 727 -30.74 -40.99 -15.40
CA ASN A 727 -31.65 -39.90 -15.74
C ASN A 727 -30.91 -38.70 -16.38
N LYS A 728 -31.66 -37.68 -16.82
CA LYS A 728 -31.09 -36.48 -17.45
C LYS A 728 -30.06 -35.78 -16.54
N CYS A 729 -30.29 -35.74 -15.23
CA CYS A 729 -29.35 -35.15 -14.28
C CYS A 729 -28.04 -35.92 -14.20
N PHE A 730 -28.07 -37.26 -14.27
CA PHE A 730 -26.85 -38.08 -14.34
C PHE A 730 -25.99 -37.69 -15.53
N TRP A 731 -26.58 -37.56 -16.72
CA TRP A 731 -25.85 -37.20 -17.94
C TRP A 731 -25.35 -35.76 -17.95
N ILE A 732 -26.13 -34.80 -17.44
CA ILE A 732 -25.69 -33.40 -17.29
C ILE A 732 -24.53 -33.30 -16.30
N ASN A 733 -24.61 -34.00 -15.17
CA ASN A 733 -23.52 -34.03 -14.20
C ASN A 733 -22.26 -34.66 -14.79
N LEU A 734 -22.42 -35.70 -15.61
CA LEU A 734 -21.31 -36.32 -16.33
C LEU A 734 -20.71 -35.34 -17.37
N MET A 735 -21.51 -34.61 -18.12
CA MET A 735 -21.04 -33.56 -19.03
C MET A 735 -20.29 -32.45 -18.32
N ASN A 736 -20.82 -31.95 -17.21
CA ASN A 736 -20.18 -30.92 -16.40
C ASN A 736 -18.83 -31.43 -15.86
N SER A 737 -18.75 -32.70 -15.46
CA SER A 737 -17.50 -33.32 -15.03
C SER A 737 -16.46 -33.46 -16.16
N LEU A 738 -16.93 -33.56 -17.41
CA LEU A 738 -16.09 -33.58 -18.61
C LEU A 738 -15.86 -32.17 -19.19
N GLN A 739 -16.36 -31.12 -18.53
CA GLN A 739 -16.28 -29.72 -18.99
C GLN A 739 -16.83 -29.50 -20.41
N CYS A 740 -17.85 -30.27 -20.79
CA CYS A 740 -18.47 -30.17 -22.10
C CYS A 740 -19.48 -29.01 -22.14
N GLN A 741 -19.40 -28.15 -23.16
CA GLN A 741 -20.26 -26.96 -23.31
C GLN A 741 -21.55 -27.20 -24.12
N ASP A 742 -21.73 -28.39 -24.72
CA ASP A 742 -22.95 -28.74 -25.47
C ASP A 742 -24.16 -28.96 -24.54
N THR A 743 -25.37 -28.87 -25.09
CA THR A 743 -26.61 -29.12 -24.34
C THR A 743 -27.27 -30.44 -24.75
N LEU A 744 -27.66 -31.27 -23.77
CA LEU A 744 -28.43 -32.51 -24.03
C LEU A 744 -29.94 -32.26 -24.00
N ASP A 745 -30.62 -32.60 -25.08
CA ASP A 745 -32.07 -32.68 -25.09
C ASP A 745 -32.58 -34.07 -24.64
N ASN A 746 -33.90 -34.21 -24.53
CA ASN A 746 -34.51 -35.46 -24.05
C ASN A 746 -34.35 -36.61 -25.07
N LYS A 747 -34.23 -36.32 -26.37
CA LYS A 747 -33.95 -37.34 -27.40
C LYS A 747 -32.51 -37.84 -27.26
N ASP A 748 -31.55 -36.95 -27.01
CA ASP A 748 -30.14 -37.32 -26.82
C ASP A 748 -29.94 -38.19 -25.57
N VAL A 749 -30.59 -37.85 -24.45
CA VAL A 749 -30.58 -38.68 -23.23
C VAL A 749 -31.19 -40.06 -23.49
N THR A 750 -32.27 -40.12 -24.29
CA THR A 750 -32.89 -41.40 -24.67
C THR A 750 -31.92 -42.26 -25.49
N VAL A 751 -31.15 -41.65 -26.40
CA VAL A 751 -30.14 -42.35 -27.21
C VAL A 751 -28.97 -42.84 -26.36
N LEU A 752 -28.48 -42.02 -25.41
CA LEU A 752 -27.43 -42.41 -24.46
C LEU A 752 -27.85 -43.61 -23.61
N ASN A 753 -29.05 -43.56 -23.04
CA ASN A 753 -29.59 -44.65 -22.22
C ASN A 753 -29.76 -45.95 -23.02
N LYS A 754 -30.29 -45.86 -24.23
CA LYS A 754 -30.40 -47.03 -25.12
C LYS A 754 -29.03 -47.60 -25.50
N SER A 755 -28.01 -46.76 -25.65
CA SER A 755 -26.65 -47.18 -25.97
C SER A 755 -25.99 -47.92 -24.80
N ILE A 756 -26.15 -47.42 -23.56
CA ILE A 756 -25.67 -48.13 -22.37
C ILE A 756 -26.39 -49.46 -22.19
N ALA A 757 -27.71 -49.51 -22.38
CA ALA A 757 -28.47 -50.76 -22.30
C ALA A 757 -28.02 -51.80 -23.36
N ARG A 758 -27.56 -51.36 -24.53
CA ARG A 758 -26.98 -52.22 -25.57
C ARG A 758 -25.60 -52.77 -25.16
N ILE A 759 -24.75 -51.92 -24.60
CA ILE A 759 -23.43 -52.32 -24.10
C ILE A 759 -23.56 -53.26 -22.90
N ASP A 760 -24.56 -53.06 -22.05
CA ASP A 760 -24.83 -53.97 -20.93
C ASP A 760 -25.12 -55.39 -21.43
N LYS A 761 -25.79 -55.56 -22.57
CA LYS A 761 -25.98 -56.89 -23.18
C LYS A 761 -24.65 -57.52 -23.66
N LEU A 762 -23.71 -56.71 -24.14
CA LEU A 762 -22.37 -57.19 -24.50
C LEU A 762 -21.61 -57.66 -23.25
N ILE A 763 -21.70 -56.89 -22.15
CA ILE A 763 -21.11 -57.21 -20.85
C ILE A 763 -21.77 -58.48 -20.26
N GLN A 764 -23.10 -58.62 -20.37
CA GLN A 764 -23.79 -59.84 -19.94
C GLN A 764 -23.31 -61.08 -20.72
N LYS A 765 -22.93 -60.92 -21.99
CA LYS A 765 -22.45 -62.02 -22.85
C LYS A 765 -20.98 -62.39 -22.62
N TYR A 766 -20.10 -61.40 -22.44
CA TYR A 766 -18.64 -61.60 -22.35
C TYR A 766 -18.09 -61.45 -20.91
N GLY A 767 -18.94 -61.19 -19.93
CA GLY A 767 -18.55 -60.88 -18.56
C GLY A 767 -18.20 -59.40 -18.37
N ILE A 768 -17.73 -59.04 -17.18
CA ILE A 768 -17.28 -57.66 -16.90
C ILE A 768 -15.92 -57.47 -17.58
N PRO A 769 -15.70 -56.37 -18.33
CA PRO A 769 -14.40 -56.10 -18.93
C PRO A 769 -13.32 -55.99 -17.85
N GLU A 770 -12.18 -56.65 -18.05
CA GLU A 770 -11.02 -56.52 -17.16
C GLU A 770 -10.45 -55.10 -17.21
N ARG A 771 -10.45 -54.49 -18.40
CA ARG A 771 -9.91 -53.15 -18.61
C ARG A 771 -10.76 -52.35 -19.60
N ILE A 772 -10.86 -51.04 -19.38
CA ILE A 772 -11.70 -50.13 -20.16
C ILE A 772 -10.89 -48.90 -20.58
N GLY A 773 -10.84 -48.64 -21.88
CA GLY A 773 -10.09 -47.54 -22.50
C GLY A 773 -8.58 -47.73 -22.37
N VAL A 774 -8.07 -48.82 -22.93
CA VAL A 774 -6.67 -49.26 -22.83
C VAL A 774 -5.86 -48.72 -23.99
N ILE A 775 -4.78 -47.98 -23.70
CA ILE A 775 -3.72 -47.78 -24.69
C ILE A 775 -2.86 -49.03 -24.69
N VAL A 776 -2.75 -49.66 -25.85
CA VAL A 776 -1.84 -50.77 -26.06
C VAL A 776 -0.49 -50.22 -26.46
N LYS A 777 0.55 -50.64 -25.75
CA LYS A 777 1.93 -50.30 -26.05
C LYS A 777 2.72 -51.56 -26.39
N ASN A 778 3.62 -51.47 -27.36
CA ASN A 778 4.47 -52.60 -27.72
C ASN A 778 5.58 -52.83 -26.67
N ASN A 779 6.41 -53.85 -26.87
CA ASN A 779 7.49 -54.23 -25.94
C ASN A 779 8.55 -53.12 -25.72
N GLN A 780 8.53 -52.06 -26.53
CA GLN A 780 9.41 -50.91 -26.41
C GLN A 780 8.68 -49.69 -25.82
N GLU A 781 7.53 -49.90 -25.18
CA GLU A 781 6.68 -48.89 -24.52
C GLU A 781 6.07 -47.82 -25.44
N TYR A 782 6.15 -47.99 -26.76
CA TYR A 782 5.49 -47.11 -27.72
C TYR A 782 4.00 -47.45 -27.88
N ALA A 783 3.13 -46.45 -27.85
CA ALA A 783 1.70 -46.64 -28.07
C ALA A 783 1.42 -47.06 -29.52
N VAL A 784 0.83 -48.25 -29.68
CA VAL A 784 0.50 -48.85 -30.98
C VAL A 784 -0.98 -48.70 -31.34
N GLY A 785 -1.86 -48.54 -30.35
CA GLY A 785 -3.27 -48.32 -30.59
C GLY A 785 -4.12 -48.28 -29.31
N PHE A 786 -5.43 -48.19 -29.49
CA PHE A 786 -6.39 -48.03 -28.38
C PHE A 786 -7.53 -49.03 -28.45
N ILE A 787 -7.87 -49.65 -27.32
CA ILE A 787 -8.99 -50.59 -27.16
C ILE A 787 -10.04 -49.98 -26.22
N ASP A 788 -11.30 -49.98 -26.62
CA ASP A 788 -12.39 -49.44 -25.78
C ASP A 788 -12.70 -50.38 -24.61
N LEU A 789 -12.83 -51.70 -24.84
CA LEU A 789 -13.07 -52.72 -23.82
C LEU A 789 -12.16 -53.93 -24.03
N GLN A 790 -11.53 -54.41 -22.96
CA GLN A 790 -10.79 -55.66 -22.95
C GLN A 790 -11.40 -56.62 -21.94
N PHE A 791 -11.74 -57.80 -22.43
CA PHE A 791 -12.17 -58.98 -21.67
C PHE A 791 -11.03 -60.01 -21.71
N ASN A 792 -11.11 -61.04 -20.85
CA ASN A 792 -10.06 -62.06 -20.72
C ASN A 792 -9.64 -62.67 -22.07
N ASP A 793 -10.61 -62.97 -22.93
CA ASP A 793 -10.38 -63.65 -24.22
C ASP A 793 -10.71 -62.79 -25.45
N ALA A 794 -11.12 -61.53 -25.26
CA ALA A 794 -11.59 -60.68 -26.35
C ALA A 794 -11.24 -59.21 -26.17
N ILE A 795 -10.90 -58.54 -27.26
CA ILE A 795 -10.79 -57.08 -27.30
C ILE A 795 -11.87 -56.50 -28.20
N VAL A 796 -12.48 -55.40 -27.75
CA VAL A 796 -13.63 -54.78 -28.40
C VAL A 796 -13.39 -53.30 -28.60
N ASN A 797 -13.55 -52.85 -29.84
CA ASN A 797 -13.69 -51.43 -30.15
C ASN A 797 -15.16 -51.07 -30.39
N LEU A 798 -15.60 -49.96 -29.80
CA LEU A 798 -16.98 -49.49 -29.84
C LEU A 798 -17.16 -48.43 -30.94
N ASP A 799 -18.01 -48.72 -31.93
CA ASP A 799 -18.42 -47.76 -32.96
C ASP A 799 -19.78 -47.17 -32.60
N PHE A 800 -19.78 -45.91 -32.19
CA PHE A 800 -20.98 -45.18 -31.80
C PHE A 800 -21.66 -44.43 -32.95
N VAL A 801 -21.03 -44.37 -34.13
CA VAL A 801 -21.27 -43.30 -35.12
C VAL A 801 -21.72 -43.86 -36.48
N ASN A 802 -21.30 -45.06 -36.86
CA ASN A 802 -21.48 -45.54 -38.24
C ASN A 802 -22.78 -46.34 -38.48
N LEU A 803 -23.77 -45.76 -39.15
CA LEU A 803 -25.05 -46.43 -39.45
C LEU A 803 -25.04 -47.37 -40.68
N LYS A 804 -23.87 -47.60 -41.30
CA LYS A 804 -23.74 -48.31 -42.59
C LYS A 804 -22.62 -49.37 -42.66
N GLY A 805 -21.88 -49.65 -41.58
CA GLY A 805 -20.85 -50.72 -41.55
C GLY A 805 -19.70 -50.43 -40.58
N ILE A 806 -18.55 -51.11 -40.74
CA ILE A 806 -17.32 -50.87 -39.95
C ILE A 806 -16.35 -49.97 -40.70
N GLN A 807 -15.59 -49.16 -39.96
CA GLN A 807 -14.53 -48.32 -40.50
C GLN A 807 -13.21 -49.09 -40.64
N ALA A 808 -12.55 -48.98 -41.80
CA ALA A 808 -11.27 -49.68 -42.06
C ALA A 808 -10.15 -49.28 -41.08
N LYS A 809 -10.16 -48.06 -40.54
CA LYS A 809 -9.22 -47.62 -39.50
C LYS A 809 -9.42 -48.36 -38.17
N MET A 810 -10.66 -48.65 -37.78
CA MET A 810 -10.94 -49.41 -36.55
C MET A 810 -10.44 -50.85 -36.66
N LEU A 811 -10.61 -51.46 -37.85
CA LEU A 811 -10.07 -52.79 -38.14
C LEU A 811 -8.53 -52.81 -38.03
N LYS A 812 -7.86 -51.84 -38.65
CA LYS A 812 -6.39 -51.74 -38.56
C LYS A 812 -5.91 -51.51 -37.13
N ASN A 813 -6.62 -50.68 -36.37
CA ASN A 813 -6.28 -50.43 -34.98
C ASN A 813 -6.41 -51.71 -34.14
N ILE A 814 -7.52 -52.45 -34.27
CA ILE A 814 -7.74 -53.64 -33.43
C ILE A 814 -6.76 -54.78 -33.76
N HIS A 815 -6.36 -54.94 -35.03
CA HIS A 815 -5.31 -55.90 -35.40
C HIS A 815 -3.96 -55.53 -34.81
N ARG A 816 -3.52 -54.26 -34.91
CA ARG A 816 -2.26 -53.79 -34.32
C ARG A 816 -2.24 -53.95 -32.80
N CYS A 817 -3.36 -53.64 -32.16
CA CYS A 817 -3.49 -53.88 -30.73
C CYS A 817 -3.38 -55.38 -30.41
N ASN A 818 -3.93 -56.26 -31.26
CA ASN A 818 -3.86 -57.69 -31.03
C ASN A 818 -2.47 -58.30 -31.21
N GLU A 819 -1.64 -57.74 -32.08
CA GLU A 819 -0.24 -58.18 -32.23
C GLU A 819 0.53 -58.10 -30.91
N VAL A 820 0.04 -57.29 -29.96
CA VAL A 820 0.62 -57.13 -28.63
C VAL A 820 -0.23 -57.79 -27.54
N VAL A 821 -1.55 -57.59 -27.57
CA VAL A 821 -2.45 -58.10 -26.51
C VAL A 821 -2.70 -59.60 -26.66
N ASN A 822 -2.59 -60.14 -27.88
CA ASN A 822 -2.81 -61.53 -28.24
C ASN A 822 -4.14 -62.11 -27.74
N ALA A 823 -5.21 -61.35 -27.89
CA ALA A 823 -6.57 -61.78 -27.61
C ALA A 823 -7.06 -62.79 -28.65
N LYS A 824 -7.87 -63.76 -28.19
CA LYS A 824 -8.42 -64.83 -29.04
C LYS A 824 -9.51 -64.32 -29.98
N GLN A 825 -10.25 -63.29 -29.57
CA GLN A 825 -11.35 -62.73 -30.37
C GLN A 825 -11.19 -61.23 -30.56
N LEU A 826 -11.27 -60.81 -31.82
CA LEU A 826 -11.23 -59.42 -32.23
C LEU A 826 -12.62 -58.97 -32.63
N LEU A 827 -13.18 -58.04 -31.84
CA LEU A 827 -14.56 -57.65 -31.99
C LEU A 827 -14.69 -56.15 -32.23
N ILE A 828 -15.61 -55.78 -33.12
CA ILE A 828 -16.04 -54.40 -33.25
C ILE A 828 -17.54 -54.38 -32.97
N TYR A 829 -17.96 -53.60 -31.98
CA TYR A 829 -19.37 -53.49 -31.63
C TYR A 829 -19.92 -52.14 -32.05
N ASN A 830 -20.85 -52.17 -32.99
CA ASN A 830 -21.53 -50.97 -33.45
C ASN A 830 -22.76 -50.72 -32.57
N VAL A 831 -22.59 -49.84 -31.60
CA VAL A 831 -23.58 -49.55 -30.56
C VAL A 831 -24.82 -48.88 -31.16
N ALA A 832 -24.65 -48.07 -32.21
CA ALA A 832 -25.75 -47.37 -32.88
C ALA A 832 -26.69 -48.33 -33.64
N MET A 833 -26.14 -49.40 -34.19
CA MET A 833 -26.85 -50.41 -34.99
C MET A 833 -27.11 -51.73 -34.26
N ASP A 834 -26.54 -51.92 -33.07
CA ASP A 834 -26.61 -53.16 -32.29
C ASP A 834 -26.03 -54.40 -33.02
N ASN A 835 -24.93 -54.18 -33.75
CA ASN A 835 -24.26 -55.22 -34.53
C ASN A 835 -22.87 -55.51 -33.96
N LEU A 836 -22.58 -56.79 -33.71
CA LEU A 836 -21.25 -57.26 -33.32
C LEU A 836 -20.59 -57.97 -34.49
N TYR A 837 -19.39 -57.49 -34.79
CA TYR A 837 -18.60 -57.95 -35.90
C TYR A 837 -17.41 -58.72 -35.38
N PHE A 838 -17.24 -59.93 -35.89
CA PHE A 838 -16.08 -60.77 -35.60
C PHE A 838 -15.06 -60.54 -36.70
N VAL A 839 -13.91 -60.05 -36.28
CA VAL A 839 -12.75 -59.79 -37.13
C VAL A 839 -11.90 -61.04 -37.09
N LYS A 840 -11.72 -61.67 -38.25
CA LYS A 840 -10.87 -62.85 -38.39
C LYS A 840 -9.40 -62.48 -38.49
#